data_AF-A0A6N3EP25-F1
#
_entry.id   AF-A0A6N3EP25-F1
#
_cell.length_a   1.000
_cell.length_b   1.000
_cell.length_c   1.000
_cell.angle_alpha   90.00
_cell.angle_beta   90.00
_cell.angle_gamma   90.00
#
_symmetry.space_group_name_H-M   'P 1'
#
loop_
_entity.id
_entity.type
_entity.pdbx_description
1 polymer ?
#
loop_
_entity_poly.entity_id
_entity_poly.type
_entity_poly.pdbx_seq_one_letter_code
_entity_poly.pdbx_strand_id
1 'polypeptide(L)'
;MKHDFMSHDLHLPELTFRGMLLGVLITIIFTASNVYLGLKVGLTFSSSIPAAVISMAILRFFKDSNVLENNMVQTQASAAGTLSAVIFVLPGLLMLGYWQGFPYIQTLLLCACGGCLGVLFTIPLRRAMVVNSDLPYPEGRAAAEILKVGSQNHGDSAKQSASGMKEIVSGGIFAGIINLFTNGFHYLAGEMSFWFGVGRGVTQFPLGFSTALLGAGFLIGISSGIAILVGMIIAWGGFVPYLTNVLPMGDAKSVESFAMAVWKEKVRFIGAGCIGIAAIWTLITLAKPIVEGMRISVQNMKMSGEERETHRMDTDMKPSTIALVFLLILVGLVVCFYSFVSAVDISPALMWTLVICGIVIALCIGFFVAAACGYMAGLIGTSASPISGIGILGIIISSLVVFAIASANDLFATDAGVKFATAMALFMTSVVVCIAAISNDNLQDLKTGQLVGATPWKQQVALLIGSVAGAIAIAPVLNLLYEAYGFTGALPRAEMDPSAALSAPQATLMTTIAQGIFSSNLDWDYILIGVGIGIIGIIVNLVLKSTTATLSLPPLAIGMGIYLPPSLEMPLVIGSLMSYFVGKYLVKRAKERSGELADADVEQCNRRGVLFASGMIVGESLIGVIIAVIIVISVTSGGGEDPLSMVGKDFANTAEWLGLGVFILTIAYFVNLVLSTKFNREEALEIQRINEEEHK
;
A
#
# COMPACT_ATOMS: atom_id res chain seq x y z
N MET A 1 -11.20 35.91 -14.60
CA MET A 1 -11.79 35.05 -15.64
C MET A 1 -11.84 33.64 -15.06
N LYS A 2 -13.02 33.03 -14.94
CA LYS A 2 -13.10 31.59 -14.67
C LYS A 2 -12.51 30.90 -15.89
N HIS A 3 -11.36 30.25 -15.75
CA HIS A 3 -10.83 29.46 -16.85
C HIS A 3 -11.75 28.26 -17.02
N ASP A 4 -12.40 28.16 -18.17
CA ASP A 4 -12.97 26.90 -18.61
C ASP A 4 -11.80 25.94 -18.87
N PHE A 5 -11.50 25.11 -17.87
CA PHE A 5 -10.39 24.16 -17.91
C PHE A 5 -10.54 23.13 -19.05
N MET A 6 -11.76 22.97 -19.57
CA MET A 6 -12.11 22.03 -20.65
C MET A 6 -12.13 22.70 -22.03
N SER A 7 -11.87 24.00 -22.12
CA SER A 7 -11.85 24.72 -23.40
C SER A 7 -10.71 24.24 -24.33
N HIS A 8 -11.03 24.19 -25.63
CA HIS A 8 -10.08 23.82 -26.69
C HIS A 8 -8.88 24.78 -26.77
N ASP A 9 -9.08 26.06 -26.42
CA ASP A 9 -8.10 27.15 -26.59
C ASP A 9 -7.13 27.32 -25.40
N LEU A 10 -7.28 26.53 -24.32
CA LEU A 10 -6.43 26.65 -23.14
C LEU A 10 -5.05 26.01 -23.34
N HIS A 11 -4.03 26.83 -23.57
CA HIS A 11 -2.63 26.42 -23.65
C HIS A 11 -1.85 26.80 -22.38
N LEU A 12 -1.89 25.93 -21.37
CA LEU A 12 -1.06 26.06 -20.17
C LEU A 12 0.12 25.07 -20.21
N PRO A 13 1.30 25.43 -19.68
CA PRO A 13 2.43 24.52 -19.58
C PRO A 13 2.12 23.43 -18.54
N GLU A 14 2.18 22.16 -18.96
CA GLU A 14 1.86 21.00 -18.10
C GLU A 14 3.14 20.28 -17.65
N LEU A 15 3.95 19.79 -18.60
CA LEU A 15 5.25 19.14 -18.33
C LEU A 15 6.36 20.19 -18.20
N THR A 16 6.43 20.85 -17.06
CA THR A 16 7.52 21.78 -16.76
C THR A 16 8.70 21.04 -16.13
N PHE A 17 9.92 21.50 -16.36
CA PHE A 17 11.10 20.92 -15.70
C PHE A 17 11.01 21.00 -14.17
N ARG A 18 10.57 22.15 -13.63
CA ARG A 18 10.42 22.36 -12.18
C ARG A 18 9.34 21.46 -11.58
N GLY A 19 8.21 21.26 -12.27
CA GLY A 19 7.16 20.36 -11.84
C GLY A 19 7.63 18.92 -11.83
N MET A 20 8.31 18.47 -12.90
CA MET A 20 8.86 17.10 -12.98
C MET A 20 9.93 16.83 -11.94
N LEU A 21 10.82 17.80 -11.68
CA LEU A 21 11.80 17.68 -10.61
C LEU A 21 11.12 17.59 -9.23
N LEU A 22 10.14 18.45 -8.96
CA LEU A 22 9.36 18.40 -7.72
C LEU A 22 8.64 17.05 -7.57
N GLY A 23 8.02 16.57 -8.64
CA GLY A 23 7.39 15.26 -8.70
C GLY A 23 8.36 14.14 -8.35
N VAL A 24 9.62 14.19 -8.85
CA VAL A 24 10.61 13.13 -8.59
C VAL A 24 10.96 13.11 -7.10
N LEU A 25 11.20 14.29 -6.52
CA LEU A 25 11.52 14.41 -5.09
C LEU A 25 10.38 13.88 -4.21
N ILE A 26 9.14 14.30 -4.50
CA ILE A 26 7.95 13.81 -3.78
C ILE A 26 7.79 12.30 -3.96
N THR A 27 8.03 11.78 -5.17
CA THR A 27 7.92 10.34 -5.47
C THR A 27 8.91 9.53 -4.62
N ILE A 28 10.17 9.96 -4.52
CA ILE A 28 11.19 9.27 -3.72
C ILE A 28 10.82 9.27 -2.24
N ILE A 29 10.38 10.41 -1.70
CA ILE A 29 9.98 10.57 -0.29
C ILE A 29 8.77 9.67 0.05
N PHE A 30 7.73 9.68 -0.79
CA PHE A 30 6.56 8.83 -0.55
C PHE A 30 6.84 7.36 -0.79
N THR A 31 7.76 7.01 -1.69
CA THR A 31 8.19 5.62 -1.90
C THR A 31 8.86 5.12 -0.63
N ALA A 32 9.80 5.88 -0.06
CA ALA A 32 10.46 5.49 1.18
C ALA A 32 9.47 5.32 2.34
N SER A 33 8.51 6.25 2.46
CA SER A 33 7.46 6.19 3.49
C SER A 33 6.55 4.97 3.32
N ASN A 34 6.10 4.68 2.11
CA ASN A 34 5.21 3.54 1.82
C ASN A 34 5.94 2.20 1.93
N VAL A 35 7.22 2.13 1.55
CA VAL A 35 8.05 0.93 1.75
C VAL A 35 8.18 0.62 3.24
N TYR A 36 8.51 1.61 4.08
CA TYR A 36 8.60 1.42 5.53
C TYR A 36 7.27 0.96 6.13
N LEU A 37 6.19 1.71 5.88
CA LEU A 37 4.88 1.41 6.45
C LEU A 37 4.34 0.06 5.95
N GLY A 38 4.46 -0.22 4.66
CA GLY A 38 3.94 -1.44 4.08
C GLY A 38 4.72 -2.69 4.52
N LEU A 39 6.01 -2.57 4.84
CA LEU A 39 6.74 -3.64 5.54
C LEU A 39 6.32 -3.77 7.00
N LYS A 40 5.98 -2.67 7.68
CA LYS A 40 5.52 -2.68 9.06
C LYS A 40 4.17 -3.39 9.20
N VAL A 41 3.18 -3.06 8.36
CA VAL A 41 1.78 -3.53 8.53
C VAL A 41 1.12 -4.15 7.32
N GLY A 42 1.78 -4.24 6.17
CA GLY A 42 1.24 -4.91 4.99
C GLY A 42 0.19 -4.11 4.23
N LEU A 43 0.16 -2.79 4.40
CA LEU A 43 -0.75 -1.87 3.73
C LEU A 43 0.03 -0.68 3.15
N THR A 44 -0.37 -0.21 1.99
CA THR A 44 0.09 1.05 1.39
C THR A 44 -1.07 2.03 1.29
N PHE A 45 -0.78 3.31 1.11
CA PHE A 45 -1.81 4.34 0.96
C PHE A 45 -1.59 5.18 -0.29
N SER A 46 -2.71 5.66 -0.83
CA SER A 46 -2.72 6.57 -1.99
C SER A 46 -1.98 7.86 -1.66
N SER A 47 -0.98 8.20 -2.49
CA SER A 47 -0.17 9.42 -2.33
C SER A 47 -0.71 10.59 -3.16
N SER A 48 -1.78 10.36 -3.95
CA SER A 48 -2.33 11.30 -4.92
C SER A 48 -2.83 12.60 -4.29
N ILE A 49 -3.75 12.52 -3.32
CA ILE A 49 -4.32 13.70 -2.64
C ILE A 49 -3.25 14.50 -1.88
N PRO A 50 -2.40 13.87 -1.02
CA PRO A 50 -1.32 14.59 -0.35
C PRO A 50 -0.34 15.25 -1.33
N ALA A 51 0.00 14.57 -2.43
CA ALA A 51 0.90 15.12 -3.44
C ALA A 51 0.31 16.36 -4.13
N ALA A 52 -0.99 16.37 -4.45
CA ALA A 52 -1.65 17.55 -5.01
C ALA A 52 -1.51 18.77 -4.08
N VAL A 53 -1.78 18.59 -2.79
CA VAL A 53 -1.70 19.64 -1.78
C VAL A 53 -0.27 20.17 -1.62
N ILE A 54 0.72 19.26 -1.53
CA ILE A 54 2.14 19.62 -1.42
C ILE A 54 2.61 20.37 -2.67
N SER A 55 2.24 19.86 -3.86
CA SER A 55 2.57 20.49 -5.14
C SER A 55 2.08 21.92 -5.18
N MET A 56 0.80 22.16 -4.87
CA MET A 56 0.24 23.51 -4.88
C MET A 56 0.90 24.44 -3.86
N ALA A 57 1.20 23.92 -2.66
CA ALA A 57 1.85 24.69 -1.61
C ALA A 57 3.29 25.12 -1.95
N ILE A 58 4.00 24.35 -2.78
CA ILE A 58 5.36 24.67 -3.23
C ILE A 58 5.32 25.49 -4.53
N LEU A 59 4.52 25.07 -5.51
CA LEU A 59 4.48 25.75 -6.81
C LEU A 59 3.84 27.14 -6.74
N ARG A 60 3.04 27.47 -5.71
CA ARG A 60 2.52 28.83 -5.49
C ARG A 60 3.59 29.91 -5.36
N PHE A 61 4.84 29.54 -5.00
CA PHE A 61 5.95 30.50 -4.97
C PHE A 61 6.40 30.93 -6.36
N PHE A 62 5.89 30.27 -7.41
CA PHE A 62 6.12 30.60 -8.82
C PHE A 62 4.86 31.20 -9.43
N LYS A 63 4.99 32.43 -9.95
CA LYS A 63 3.86 33.21 -10.50
C LYS A 63 3.20 32.56 -11.71
N ASP A 64 3.94 31.74 -12.46
CA ASP A 64 3.47 31.03 -13.64
C ASP A 64 3.01 29.59 -13.35
N SER A 65 2.81 29.25 -12.07
CA SER A 65 2.26 27.95 -11.70
C SER A 65 0.79 27.84 -12.10
N ASN A 66 0.37 26.64 -12.48
CA ASN A 66 -0.99 26.41 -12.94
C ASN A 66 -1.51 25.03 -12.51
N VAL A 67 -2.82 24.80 -12.68
CA VAL A 67 -3.49 23.56 -12.25
C VAL A 67 -2.97 22.32 -12.98
N LEU A 68 -2.63 22.44 -14.27
CA LEU A 68 -2.17 21.31 -15.08
C LEU A 68 -0.74 20.91 -14.72
N GLU A 69 0.13 21.89 -14.41
CA GLU A 69 1.46 21.63 -13.86
C GLU A 69 1.35 20.85 -12.53
N ASN A 70 0.48 21.30 -11.61
CA ASN A 70 0.22 20.59 -10.35
C ASN A 70 -0.37 19.19 -10.56
N ASN A 71 -1.24 19.02 -11.56
CA ASN A 71 -1.75 17.71 -11.95
C ASN A 71 -0.63 16.77 -12.40
N MET A 72 0.34 17.24 -13.20
CA MET A 72 1.49 16.41 -13.59
C MET A 72 2.33 15.98 -12.38
N VAL A 73 2.57 16.88 -11.41
CA VAL A 73 3.30 16.54 -10.17
C VAL A 73 2.55 15.50 -9.34
N GLN A 74 1.24 15.69 -9.15
CA GLN A 74 0.37 14.75 -8.45
C GLN A 74 0.38 13.38 -9.13
N THR A 75 0.16 13.37 -10.44
CA THR A 75 0.13 12.16 -11.28
C THR A 75 1.46 11.39 -11.18
N GLN A 76 2.58 12.11 -11.21
CA GLN A 76 3.89 11.49 -11.04
C GLN A 76 4.10 10.93 -9.62
N ALA A 77 3.76 11.70 -8.59
CA ALA A 77 3.93 11.31 -7.19
C ALA A 77 3.02 10.14 -6.77
N SER A 78 1.86 9.99 -7.40
CA SER A 78 0.95 8.86 -7.19
C SER A 78 1.62 7.51 -7.48
N ALA A 79 2.54 7.45 -8.46
CA ALA A 79 3.32 6.25 -8.77
C ALA A 79 4.17 5.74 -7.59
N ALA A 80 4.50 6.59 -6.60
CA ALA A 80 5.27 6.21 -5.44
C ALA A 80 4.55 5.19 -4.53
N GLY A 81 3.33 5.54 -4.12
CA GLY A 81 2.55 4.72 -3.19
C GLY A 81 2.16 3.37 -3.79
N THR A 82 1.89 3.35 -5.09
CA THR A 82 1.55 2.14 -5.82
C THR A 82 2.72 1.24 -6.11
N LEU A 83 3.81 1.77 -6.67
CA LEU A 83 4.96 0.94 -7.00
C LEU A 83 5.57 0.29 -5.75
N SER A 84 5.44 0.96 -4.59
CA SER A 84 5.81 0.41 -3.29
C SER A 84 5.09 -0.91 -2.95
N ALA A 85 3.96 -1.24 -3.56
CA ALA A 85 3.29 -2.54 -3.37
C ALA A 85 4.17 -3.74 -3.77
N VAL A 86 5.26 -3.53 -4.52
CA VAL A 86 6.25 -4.58 -4.81
C VAL A 86 6.85 -5.21 -3.55
N ILE A 87 6.86 -4.48 -2.42
CA ILE A 87 7.29 -5.00 -1.10
C ILE A 87 6.39 -6.13 -0.59
N PHE A 88 5.22 -6.34 -1.20
CA PHE A 88 4.36 -7.47 -0.89
C PHE A 88 4.93 -8.79 -1.40
N VAL A 89 5.99 -8.78 -2.21
CA VAL A 89 6.58 -9.99 -2.80
C VAL A 89 8.10 -10.00 -2.69
N LEU A 90 8.79 -8.92 -3.03
CA LEU A 90 10.27 -8.89 -3.11
C LEU A 90 11.00 -9.31 -1.82
N PRO A 91 10.60 -8.85 -0.61
CA PRO A 91 11.23 -9.32 0.63
C PRO A 91 11.14 -10.83 0.79
N GLY A 92 10.17 -11.48 0.14
CA GLY A 92 10.04 -12.92 0.11
C GLY A 92 11.26 -13.65 -0.48
N LEU A 93 11.95 -13.04 -1.46
CA LEU A 93 13.21 -13.58 -2.01
C LEU A 93 14.33 -13.60 -0.96
N LEU A 94 14.36 -12.58 -0.11
CA LEU A 94 15.31 -12.46 1.00
C LEU A 94 14.93 -13.40 2.14
N MET A 95 13.65 -13.47 2.51
CA MET A 95 13.13 -14.37 3.55
C MET A 95 13.29 -15.85 3.19
N LEU A 96 13.22 -16.19 1.90
CA LEU A 96 13.57 -17.52 1.39
C LEU A 96 15.08 -17.81 1.48
N GLY A 97 15.89 -16.78 1.74
CA GLY A 97 17.35 -16.83 1.74
C GLY A 97 17.97 -16.95 0.34
N TYR A 98 17.21 -16.68 -0.72
CA TYR A 98 17.74 -16.69 -2.10
C TYR A 98 18.53 -15.41 -2.38
N TRP A 99 18.08 -14.30 -1.82
CA TRP A 99 18.78 -13.02 -1.80
C TRP A 99 19.41 -12.76 -0.42
N GLN A 100 20.58 -12.12 -0.40
CA GLN A 100 21.30 -11.71 0.82
C GLN A 100 21.16 -10.21 1.12
N GLY A 101 20.27 -9.56 0.37
CA GLY A 101 20.10 -8.12 0.22
C GLY A 101 19.36 -7.90 -1.10
N PHE A 102 19.00 -6.67 -1.44
CA PHE A 102 18.25 -6.38 -2.67
C PHE A 102 19.20 -5.95 -3.78
N PRO A 103 19.47 -6.78 -4.81
CA PRO A 103 20.38 -6.42 -5.88
C PRO A 103 19.83 -5.20 -6.63
N TYR A 104 20.59 -4.09 -6.61
CA TYR A 104 20.08 -2.79 -7.06
C TYR A 104 19.59 -2.82 -8.50
N ILE A 105 20.41 -3.32 -9.44
CA ILE A 105 20.07 -3.33 -10.87
C ILE A 105 18.89 -4.26 -11.17
N GLN A 106 18.84 -5.45 -10.56
CA GLN A 106 17.72 -6.38 -10.77
C GLN A 106 16.42 -5.78 -10.25
N THR A 107 16.44 -5.24 -9.04
CA THR A 107 15.26 -4.63 -8.41
C THR A 107 14.81 -3.38 -9.17
N LEU A 108 15.74 -2.52 -9.59
CA LEU A 108 15.47 -1.32 -10.38
C LEU A 108 14.82 -1.69 -11.71
N LEU A 109 15.43 -2.60 -12.48
CA LEU A 109 14.91 -3.02 -13.78
C LEU A 109 13.54 -3.69 -13.62
N LEU A 110 13.37 -4.57 -12.62
CA LEU A 110 12.11 -5.23 -12.35
C LEU A 110 10.99 -4.23 -12.05
N CYS A 111 11.23 -3.29 -11.13
CA CYS A 111 10.24 -2.30 -10.72
C CYS A 111 9.96 -1.29 -11.84
N ALA A 112 10.99 -0.78 -12.51
CA ALA A 112 10.83 0.16 -13.60
C ALA A 112 10.11 -0.47 -14.80
N CYS A 113 10.49 -1.69 -15.18
CA CYS A 113 9.83 -2.40 -16.28
C CYS A 113 8.39 -2.72 -15.94
N GLY A 114 8.13 -3.36 -14.79
CA GLY A 114 6.76 -3.69 -14.37
C GLY A 114 5.88 -2.46 -14.22
N GLY A 115 6.38 -1.40 -13.60
CA GLY A 115 5.64 -0.16 -13.42
C GLY A 115 5.32 0.53 -14.75
N CYS A 116 6.31 0.71 -15.62
CA CYS A 116 6.10 1.30 -16.95
C CYS A 116 5.16 0.46 -17.83
N LEU A 117 5.22 -0.88 -17.72
CA LEU A 117 4.31 -1.77 -18.44
C LEU A 117 2.87 -1.61 -17.94
N GLY A 118 2.69 -1.43 -16.62
CA GLY A 118 1.42 -1.02 -16.02
C GLY A 118 0.89 0.30 -16.59
N VAL A 119 1.75 1.29 -16.81
CA VAL A 119 1.37 2.53 -17.50
C VAL A 119 0.88 2.24 -18.91
N LEU A 120 1.66 1.49 -19.71
CA LEU A 120 1.29 1.18 -21.09
C LEU A 120 -0.04 0.42 -21.20
N PHE A 121 -0.31 -0.51 -20.29
CA PHE A 121 -1.56 -1.28 -20.28
C PHE A 121 -2.79 -0.43 -19.97
N THR A 122 -2.65 0.68 -19.24
CA THR A 122 -3.78 1.61 -19.01
C THR A 122 -4.14 2.45 -20.23
N ILE A 123 -3.23 2.66 -21.18
CA ILE A 123 -3.46 3.52 -22.35
C ILE A 123 -4.71 3.08 -23.14
N PRO A 124 -4.85 1.82 -23.57
CA PRO A 124 -6.09 1.37 -24.22
C PRO A 124 -7.30 1.36 -23.29
N LEU A 125 -7.09 1.19 -21.98
CA LEU A 125 -8.16 1.15 -20.97
C LEU A 125 -8.73 2.53 -20.64
N ARG A 126 -7.97 3.61 -20.85
CA ARG A 126 -8.41 4.97 -20.47
C ARG A 126 -9.72 5.33 -21.15
N ARG A 127 -9.84 5.15 -22.46
CA ARG A 127 -11.08 5.50 -23.17
C ARG A 127 -12.26 4.69 -22.67
N ALA A 128 -12.02 3.41 -22.47
CA ALA A 128 -12.99 2.43 -22.03
C ALA A 128 -13.52 2.65 -20.60
N MET A 129 -12.63 2.97 -19.66
CA MET A 129 -12.93 2.98 -18.23
C MET A 129 -13.00 4.38 -17.64
N VAL A 130 -12.29 5.37 -18.22
CA VAL A 130 -12.23 6.74 -17.70
C VAL A 130 -13.14 7.68 -18.50
N VAL A 131 -13.05 7.62 -19.84
CA VAL A 131 -13.75 8.55 -20.74
C VAL A 131 -15.20 8.12 -21.01
N ASN A 132 -15.41 6.88 -21.44
CA ASN A 132 -16.70 6.35 -21.88
C ASN A 132 -17.34 5.45 -20.81
N SER A 133 -17.20 5.82 -19.53
CA SER A 133 -17.70 5.03 -18.41
C SER A 133 -18.20 5.92 -17.28
N ASP A 134 -19.23 5.45 -16.60
CA ASP A 134 -19.82 6.08 -15.43
C ASP A 134 -19.21 5.59 -14.10
N LEU A 135 -17.99 5.05 -14.15
CA LEU A 135 -17.29 4.63 -12.95
C LEU A 135 -17.10 5.83 -11.98
N PRO A 136 -17.32 5.65 -10.66
CA PRO A 136 -17.30 6.75 -9.70
C PRO A 136 -15.96 7.50 -9.59
N TYR A 137 -14.83 6.78 -9.60
CA TYR A 137 -13.48 7.30 -9.36
C TYR A 137 -13.38 8.23 -8.14
N PRO A 138 -13.68 7.74 -6.93
CA PRO A 138 -13.83 8.58 -5.74
C PRO A 138 -12.55 9.35 -5.40
N GLU A 139 -11.38 8.70 -5.49
CA GLU A 139 -10.10 9.34 -5.18
C GLU A 139 -9.66 10.31 -6.29
N GLY A 140 -9.85 9.94 -7.56
CA GLY A 140 -9.51 10.81 -8.69
C GLY A 140 -10.38 12.07 -8.75
N ARG A 141 -11.66 11.95 -8.40
CA ARG A 141 -12.56 13.11 -8.23
C ARG A 141 -12.12 14.00 -7.08
N ALA A 142 -11.81 13.42 -5.92
CA ALA A 142 -11.33 14.18 -4.77
C ALA A 142 -10.01 14.92 -5.07
N ALA A 143 -9.07 14.28 -5.76
CA ALA A 143 -7.83 14.92 -6.20
C ALA A 143 -8.10 16.06 -7.20
N ALA A 144 -9.02 15.86 -8.15
CA ALA A 144 -9.39 16.89 -9.11
C ALA A 144 -10.05 18.09 -8.45
N GLU A 145 -10.93 17.86 -7.47
CA GLU A 145 -11.57 18.91 -6.68
C GLU A 145 -10.53 19.76 -5.95
N ILE A 146 -9.56 19.11 -5.28
CA ILE A 146 -8.47 19.81 -4.59
C ILE A 146 -7.67 20.68 -5.56
N LEU A 147 -7.34 20.16 -6.73
CA LEU A 147 -6.61 20.90 -7.77
C LEU A 147 -7.44 22.08 -8.33
N LYS A 148 -8.73 21.89 -8.59
CA LYS A 148 -9.66 22.94 -9.07
C LYS A 148 -9.79 24.04 -8.04
N VAL A 149 -10.13 23.70 -6.80
CA VAL A 149 -10.35 24.66 -5.71
C VAL A 149 -9.06 25.42 -5.39
N GLY A 150 -7.91 24.74 -5.37
CA GLY A 150 -6.61 25.38 -5.13
C GLY A 150 -6.14 26.31 -6.26
N SER A 151 -6.79 26.29 -7.42
CA SER A 151 -6.44 27.09 -8.60
C SER A 151 -7.31 28.36 -8.80
N GLN A 152 -8.44 28.50 -8.09
CA GLN A 152 -9.38 29.62 -8.28
C GLN A 152 -9.12 30.83 -7.35
N ASN A 153 -8.76 31.98 -7.91
CA ASN A 153 -8.49 33.26 -7.22
C ASN A 153 -7.33 33.22 -6.19
N HIS A 154 -6.24 33.93 -6.52
CA HIS A 154 -5.02 34.05 -5.71
C HIS A 154 -5.21 34.54 -4.26
N GLY A 155 -6.39 35.08 -3.90
CA GLY A 155 -6.70 35.60 -2.55
C GLY A 155 -7.20 34.55 -1.55
N ASP A 156 -8.22 33.77 -1.90
CA ASP A 156 -8.83 32.77 -0.99
C ASP A 156 -8.34 31.33 -1.25
N SER A 157 -7.91 30.99 -2.48
CA SER A 157 -7.16 29.74 -2.77
C SER A 157 -5.89 29.61 -1.92
N ALA A 158 -5.24 30.73 -1.62
CA ALA A 158 -4.02 30.75 -0.82
C ALA A 158 -4.27 30.29 0.63
N LYS A 159 -5.45 30.56 1.19
CA LYS A 159 -5.81 30.14 2.56
C LYS A 159 -6.15 28.65 2.60
N GLN A 160 -6.83 28.13 1.58
CA GLN A 160 -7.30 26.75 1.57
C GLN A 160 -6.18 25.74 1.27
N SER A 161 -5.34 26.00 0.25
CA SER A 161 -4.13 25.20 -0.02
C SER A 161 -3.12 25.28 1.14
N ALA A 162 -3.01 26.45 1.78
CA ALA A 162 -2.21 26.58 3.00
C ALA A 162 -2.80 25.80 4.18
N SER A 163 -4.13 25.73 4.31
CA SER A 163 -4.79 24.94 5.35
C SER A 163 -4.53 23.45 5.14
N GLY A 164 -4.73 22.92 3.91
CA GLY A 164 -4.48 21.51 3.63
C GLY A 164 -3.03 21.10 3.87
N MET A 165 -2.07 21.90 3.39
CA MET A 165 -0.65 21.66 3.62
C MET A 165 -0.30 21.75 5.11
N LYS A 166 -0.89 22.71 5.83
CA LYS A 166 -0.70 22.84 7.27
C LYS A 166 -1.13 21.57 8.01
N GLU A 167 -2.24 20.95 7.63
CA GLU A 167 -2.69 19.71 8.27
C GLU A 167 -1.72 18.55 8.01
N ILE A 168 -1.29 18.34 6.76
CA ILE A 168 -0.29 17.30 6.40
C ILE A 168 1.02 17.53 7.18
N VAL A 169 1.57 18.75 7.13
CA VAL A 169 2.83 19.09 7.80
C VAL A 169 2.70 18.98 9.31
N SER A 170 1.58 19.44 9.88
CA SER A 170 1.36 19.35 11.33
C SER A 170 1.24 17.91 11.80
N GLY A 171 0.51 17.05 11.08
CA GLY A 171 0.45 15.62 11.36
C GLY A 171 1.82 14.96 11.21
N GLY A 172 2.57 15.34 10.18
CA GLY A 172 3.91 14.82 9.92
C GLY A 172 4.94 15.18 10.97
N ILE A 173 5.01 16.46 11.36
CA ILE A 173 5.90 16.91 12.43
C ILE A 173 5.48 16.27 13.76
N PHE A 174 4.18 16.24 14.04
CA PHE A 174 3.65 15.66 15.28
C PHE A 174 4.02 14.17 15.43
N ALA A 175 3.69 13.35 14.43
CA ALA A 175 4.03 11.93 14.41
C ALA A 175 5.55 11.70 14.34
N GLY A 176 6.28 12.53 13.60
CA GLY A 176 7.72 12.45 13.49
C GLY A 176 8.44 12.70 14.81
N ILE A 177 8.01 13.71 15.57
CA ILE A 177 8.54 13.99 16.92
C ILE A 177 8.25 12.80 17.83
N ILE A 178 7.01 12.30 17.87
CA ILE A 178 6.67 11.13 18.70
C ILE A 178 7.55 9.94 18.31
N ASN A 179 7.73 9.69 17.02
CA ASN A 179 8.56 8.59 16.54
C ASN A 179 10.04 8.78 16.91
N LEU A 180 10.58 10.00 16.89
CA LEU A 180 11.94 10.29 17.33
C LEU A 180 12.12 10.01 18.82
N PHE A 181 11.16 10.38 19.66
CA PHE A 181 11.19 10.07 21.09
C PHE A 181 10.96 8.59 21.39
N THR A 182 10.27 7.87 20.49
CA THR A 182 9.97 6.45 20.62
C THR A 182 11.13 5.56 20.16
N ASN A 183 11.49 5.66 18.88
CA ASN A 183 12.47 4.78 18.23
C ASN A 183 13.87 5.40 18.07
N GLY A 184 14.05 6.68 18.46
CA GLY A 184 15.35 7.34 18.47
C GLY A 184 15.89 7.46 19.88
N PHE A 185 15.26 8.29 20.71
CA PHE A 185 15.74 8.62 22.06
C PHE A 185 15.31 7.63 23.15
N HIS A 186 14.30 6.80 22.88
CA HIS A 186 13.73 5.78 23.76
C HIS A 186 13.07 6.31 25.06
N TYR A 187 12.71 7.60 25.08
CA TYR A 187 11.93 8.18 26.18
C TYR A 187 10.47 7.71 26.22
N LEU A 188 9.95 7.24 25.08
CA LEU A 188 8.63 6.64 24.93
C LEU A 188 8.82 5.21 24.47
N ALA A 189 8.06 4.26 25.01
CA ALA A 189 7.99 2.93 24.42
C ALA A 189 7.06 2.97 23.19
N GLY A 190 7.26 2.06 22.25
CA GLY A 190 6.38 1.89 21.08
C GLY A 190 5.18 0.98 21.35
N GLU A 191 5.22 0.23 22.45
CA GLU A 191 4.22 -0.75 22.86
C GLU A 191 4.23 -0.98 24.37
N MET A 192 3.16 -1.58 24.88
CA MET A 192 2.99 -2.07 26.25
C MET A 192 2.07 -3.29 26.18
N SER A 193 2.39 -4.38 26.86
CA SER A 193 1.54 -5.57 26.88
C SER A 193 1.23 -5.99 28.31
N PHE A 194 -0.05 -6.12 28.63
CA PHE A 194 -0.49 -6.68 29.90
C PHE A 194 -0.68 -8.19 29.76
N TRP A 195 0.10 -8.97 30.49
CA TRP A 195 0.05 -10.43 30.43
C TRP A 195 -0.83 -11.00 31.54
N PHE A 196 -1.65 -12.01 31.21
CA PHE A 196 -2.55 -12.66 32.15
C PHE A 196 -2.45 -14.19 32.03
N GLY A 197 -2.43 -14.88 33.16
CA GLY A 197 -2.52 -16.34 33.20
C GLY A 197 -3.94 -16.83 32.96
N VAL A 198 -4.10 -17.86 32.13
CA VAL A 198 -5.37 -18.56 31.88
C VAL A 198 -5.14 -20.06 32.09
N GLY A 199 -5.42 -20.54 33.30
CA GLY A 199 -5.05 -21.90 33.70
C GLY A 199 -3.53 -22.06 33.80
N ARG A 200 -2.95 -22.98 33.01
CA ARG A 200 -1.50 -23.14 32.83
C ARG A 200 -0.95 -22.34 31.65
N GLY A 201 -1.83 -21.82 30.80
CA GLY A 201 -1.47 -21.01 29.65
C GLY A 201 -1.48 -19.53 29.96
N VAL A 202 -1.20 -18.73 28.94
CA VAL A 202 -1.05 -17.28 29.07
C VAL A 202 -1.68 -16.57 27.87
N THR A 203 -2.20 -15.38 28.13
CA THR A 203 -2.70 -14.44 27.12
C THR A 203 -2.14 -13.04 27.38
N GLN A 204 -2.34 -12.13 26.45
CA GLN A 204 -2.01 -10.71 26.63
C GLN A 204 -3.14 -9.79 26.18
N PHE A 205 -3.21 -8.62 26.80
CA PHE A 205 -3.84 -7.44 26.25
C PHE A 205 -2.74 -6.53 25.68
N PRO A 206 -2.55 -6.56 24.36
CA PRO A 206 -1.50 -5.79 23.69
C PRO A 206 -1.92 -4.32 23.57
N LEU A 207 -0.97 -3.40 23.65
CA LEU A 207 -1.14 -2.00 23.29
C LEU A 207 0.05 -1.57 22.45
N GLY A 208 -0.22 -1.03 21.27
CA GLY A 208 0.77 -0.33 20.47
C GLY A 208 0.51 1.17 20.47
N PHE A 209 1.56 1.95 20.24
CA PHE A 209 1.51 3.41 20.29
C PHE A 209 1.88 4.08 18.96
N SER A 210 1.94 3.33 17.86
CA SER A 210 2.25 3.89 16.54
C SER A 210 1.17 4.86 16.06
N THR A 211 1.59 6.09 15.79
CA THR A 211 0.75 7.16 15.28
C THR A 211 0.41 6.95 13.80
N ALA A 212 1.33 6.44 12.99
CA ALA A 212 1.07 6.04 11.61
C ALA A 212 -0.03 4.98 11.53
N LEU A 213 -0.01 3.99 12.43
CA LEU A 213 -1.01 2.94 12.45
C LEU A 213 -2.36 3.40 12.99
N LEU A 214 -2.38 4.34 13.95
CA LEU A 214 -3.61 5.04 14.32
C LEU A 214 -4.20 5.80 13.11
N GLY A 215 -3.36 6.49 12.35
CA GLY A 215 -3.75 7.19 11.12
C GLY A 215 -4.25 6.24 10.03
N ALA A 216 -3.55 5.13 9.79
CA ALA A 216 -3.96 4.11 8.83
C ALA A 216 -5.29 3.44 9.25
N GLY A 217 -5.46 3.16 10.55
CA GLY A 217 -6.71 2.69 11.13
C GLY A 217 -7.88 3.63 10.86
N PHE A 218 -7.65 4.94 10.97
CA PHE A 218 -8.65 5.96 10.65
C PHE A 218 -9.09 5.94 9.18
N LEU A 219 -8.19 5.56 8.26
CA LEU A 219 -8.45 5.50 6.82
C LEU A 219 -9.12 4.20 6.35
N ILE A 220 -8.78 3.03 6.91
CA ILE A 220 -9.30 1.73 6.44
C ILE A 220 -10.75 1.45 6.86
N GLY A 221 -11.28 2.24 7.80
CA GLY A 221 -12.67 2.14 8.26
C GLY A 221 -12.95 0.97 9.22
N ILE A 222 -14.15 1.02 9.80
CA ILE A 222 -14.55 0.15 10.92
C ILE A 222 -14.65 -1.34 10.57
N SER A 223 -15.05 -1.66 9.34
CA SER A 223 -15.23 -3.04 8.88
C SER A 223 -13.92 -3.83 8.97
N SER A 224 -12.85 -3.26 8.41
CA SER A 224 -11.50 -3.82 8.45
C SER A 224 -10.98 -3.90 9.88
N GLY A 225 -11.17 -2.83 10.68
CA GLY A 225 -10.71 -2.80 12.06
C GLY A 225 -11.39 -3.83 12.98
N ILE A 226 -12.71 -4.02 12.87
CA ILE A 226 -13.42 -5.06 13.63
C ILE A 226 -12.96 -6.46 13.19
N ALA A 227 -12.75 -6.67 11.88
CA ALA A 227 -12.25 -7.96 11.40
C ALA A 227 -10.84 -8.28 11.94
N ILE A 228 -9.92 -7.29 11.96
CA ILE A 228 -8.61 -7.44 12.61
C ILE A 228 -8.77 -7.77 14.09
N LEU A 229 -9.64 -7.05 14.82
CA LEU A 229 -9.91 -7.32 16.24
C LEU A 229 -10.45 -8.73 16.48
N VAL A 230 -11.35 -9.22 15.63
CA VAL A 230 -11.85 -10.60 15.70
C VAL A 230 -10.71 -11.60 15.51
N GLY A 231 -9.83 -11.38 14.53
CA GLY A 231 -8.63 -12.18 14.33
C GLY A 231 -7.71 -12.19 15.56
N MET A 232 -7.47 -11.01 16.15
CA MET A 232 -6.65 -10.84 17.35
C MET A 232 -7.23 -11.62 18.52
N ILE A 233 -8.54 -11.56 18.73
CA ILE A 233 -9.24 -12.32 19.79
C ILE A 233 -9.13 -13.82 19.53
N ILE A 234 -9.24 -14.28 18.28
CA ILE A 234 -9.05 -15.69 17.92
C ILE A 234 -7.62 -16.15 18.26
N ALA A 235 -6.61 -15.36 17.91
CA ALA A 235 -5.22 -15.69 18.21
C ALA A 235 -4.92 -15.63 19.71
N TRP A 236 -5.07 -14.46 20.33
CA TRP A 236 -4.59 -14.17 21.68
C TRP A 236 -5.60 -14.52 22.76
N GLY A 237 -6.90 -14.45 22.49
CA GLY A 237 -7.95 -14.94 23.40
C GLY A 237 -8.23 -16.43 23.26
N GLY A 238 -7.90 -17.04 22.13
CA GLY A 238 -8.20 -18.44 21.81
C GLY A 238 -6.95 -19.34 21.70
N PHE A 239 -6.27 -19.30 20.56
CA PHE A 239 -5.24 -20.29 20.23
C PHE A 239 -3.97 -20.20 21.07
N VAL A 240 -3.46 -19.01 21.37
CA VAL A 240 -2.27 -18.85 22.22
C VAL A 240 -2.49 -19.40 23.63
N PRO A 241 -3.54 -18.99 24.38
CA PRO A 241 -3.78 -19.55 25.71
C PRO A 241 -4.12 -21.04 25.64
N TYR A 242 -4.82 -21.51 24.61
CA TYR A 242 -5.05 -22.94 24.41
C TYR A 242 -3.74 -23.72 24.22
N LEU A 243 -2.92 -23.34 23.24
CA LEU A 243 -1.68 -24.04 22.91
C LEU A 243 -0.65 -23.98 24.06
N THR A 244 -0.56 -22.86 24.78
CA THR A 244 0.30 -22.75 25.95
C THR A 244 -0.18 -23.59 27.16
N ASN A 245 -1.45 -24.01 27.20
CA ASN A 245 -1.93 -24.96 28.21
C ASN A 245 -1.58 -26.43 27.87
N VAL A 246 -1.52 -26.79 26.60
CA VAL A 246 -1.29 -28.19 26.15
C VAL A 246 0.16 -28.48 25.78
N LEU A 247 0.91 -27.48 25.30
CA LEU A 247 2.31 -27.64 24.94
C LEU A 247 3.21 -27.40 26.17
N PRO A 248 4.29 -28.19 26.32
CA PRO A 248 5.28 -27.94 27.36
C PRO A 248 6.07 -26.66 27.04
N MET A 249 6.45 -25.92 28.08
CA MET A 249 7.22 -24.67 27.97
C MET A 249 8.61 -24.84 27.34
N GLY A 250 9.18 -26.06 27.41
CA GLY A 250 10.50 -26.37 26.85
C GLY A 250 11.60 -25.45 27.42
N ASP A 251 12.45 -24.94 26.53
CA ASP A 251 13.60 -24.07 26.86
C ASP A 251 13.23 -22.58 26.94
N ALA A 252 11.95 -22.22 26.88
CA ALA A 252 11.53 -20.83 26.95
C ALA A 252 11.91 -20.22 28.31
N LYS A 253 12.52 -19.03 28.28
CA LYS A 253 13.08 -18.37 29.47
C LYS A 253 12.03 -17.70 30.36
N SER A 254 10.86 -17.39 29.80
CA SER A 254 9.73 -16.76 30.48
C SER A 254 8.40 -17.14 29.85
N VAL A 255 7.29 -16.95 30.58
CA VAL A 255 5.95 -17.30 30.10
C VAL A 255 5.55 -16.45 28.88
N GLU A 256 5.99 -15.18 28.84
CA GLU A 256 5.83 -14.27 27.70
C GLU A 256 6.60 -14.76 26.48
N SER A 257 7.87 -15.16 26.67
CA SER A 257 8.69 -15.71 25.58
C SER A 257 8.12 -17.02 25.03
N PHE A 258 7.54 -17.86 25.89
CA PHE A 258 6.85 -19.08 25.48
C PHE A 258 5.59 -18.78 24.67
N ALA A 259 4.75 -17.85 25.11
CA ALA A 259 3.56 -17.42 24.38
C ALA A 259 3.90 -16.88 23.00
N MET A 260 4.93 -16.04 22.92
CA MET A 260 5.39 -15.46 21.67
C MET A 260 5.98 -16.54 20.75
N ALA A 261 6.68 -17.54 21.28
CA ALA A 261 7.17 -18.67 20.49
C ALA A 261 6.02 -19.50 19.92
N VAL A 262 5.04 -19.88 20.76
CA VAL A 262 3.82 -20.59 20.33
C VAL A 262 3.07 -19.82 19.25
N TRP A 263 2.93 -18.51 19.42
CA TRP A 263 2.30 -17.69 18.40
C TRP A 263 3.10 -17.69 17.08
N LYS A 264 4.41 -17.44 17.14
CA LYS A 264 5.30 -17.38 15.96
C LYS A 264 5.36 -18.69 15.20
N GLU A 265 5.45 -19.82 15.90
CA GLU A 265 5.71 -21.14 15.31
C GLU A 265 4.45 -21.92 14.98
N LYS A 266 3.29 -21.58 15.57
CA LYS A 266 2.05 -22.35 15.43
C LYS A 266 0.87 -21.47 14.99
N VAL A 267 0.51 -20.47 15.80
CA VAL A 267 -0.70 -19.66 15.54
C VAL A 267 -0.57 -18.84 14.26
N ARG A 268 0.62 -18.36 13.90
CA ARG A 268 0.86 -17.70 12.61
C ARG A 268 0.51 -18.57 11.41
N PHE A 269 0.74 -19.89 11.45
CA PHE A 269 0.33 -20.78 10.36
C PHE A 269 -1.20 -20.93 10.25
N ILE A 270 -1.92 -20.84 11.38
CA ILE A 270 -3.39 -20.72 11.39
C ILE A 270 -3.81 -19.43 10.68
N GLY A 271 -3.16 -18.31 11.01
CA GLY A 271 -3.37 -17.03 10.32
C GLY A 271 -3.11 -17.15 8.82
N ALA A 272 -1.99 -17.75 8.43
CA ALA A 272 -1.63 -17.96 7.03
C ALA A 272 -2.66 -18.80 6.27
N GLY A 273 -3.20 -19.87 6.88
CA GLY A 273 -4.29 -20.66 6.29
C GLY A 273 -5.58 -19.87 6.12
N CYS A 274 -5.95 -19.04 7.11
CA CYS A 274 -7.11 -18.16 7.03
C CYS A 274 -6.96 -17.11 5.92
N ILE A 275 -5.78 -16.50 5.80
CA ILE A 275 -5.45 -15.56 4.73
C ILE A 275 -5.48 -16.27 3.37
N GLY A 276 -4.93 -17.49 3.27
CA GLY A 276 -4.89 -18.26 2.04
C GLY A 276 -6.28 -18.55 1.47
N ILE A 277 -7.22 -19.06 2.28
CA ILE A 277 -8.59 -19.30 1.81
C ILE A 277 -9.36 -18.00 1.55
N ALA A 278 -9.13 -16.96 2.37
CA ALA A 278 -9.72 -15.64 2.14
C ALA A 278 -9.24 -15.02 0.82
N ALA A 279 -7.99 -15.27 0.45
CA ALA A 279 -7.43 -14.87 -0.83
C ALA A 279 -8.09 -15.62 -1.99
N ILE A 280 -8.19 -16.96 -1.92
CA ILE A 280 -8.91 -17.75 -2.93
C ILE A 280 -10.35 -17.25 -3.09
N TRP A 281 -11.04 -16.98 -1.98
CA TRP A 281 -12.38 -16.41 -2.02
C TRP A 281 -12.41 -15.03 -2.68
N THR A 282 -11.44 -14.18 -2.36
CA THR A 282 -11.27 -12.87 -3.00
C THR A 282 -11.12 -13.04 -4.52
N LEU A 283 -10.33 -14.00 -4.99
CA LEU A 283 -10.19 -14.33 -6.41
C LEU A 283 -11.53 -14.73 -7.05
N ILE A 284 -12.31 -15.59 -6.38
CA ILE A 284 -13.64 -16.02 -6.86
C ILE A 284 -14.56 -14.80 -7.00
N THR A 285 -14.57 -13.90 -6.02
CA THR A 285 -15.42 -12.70 -6.06
C THR A 285 -14.95 -11.68 -7.11
N LEU A 286 -13.65 -11.64 -7.40
CA LEU A 286 -13.06 -10.76 -8.41
C LEU A 286 -13.16 -11.32 -9.83
N ALA A 287 -13.46 -12.61 -10.01
CA ALA A 287 -13.53 -13.23 -11.33
C ALA A 287 -14.47 -12.48 -12.28
N LYS A 288 -15.66 -12.05 -11.79
CA LYS A 288 -16.61 -11.28 -12.62
C LYS A 288 -16.06 -9.90 -13.00
N PRO A 289 -15.62 -9.03 -12.06
CA PRO A 289 -14.93 -7.77 -12.39
C PRO A 289 -13.75 -7.94 -13.34
N ILE A 290 -12.92 -8.98 -13.14
CA ILE A 290 -11.80 -9.30 -14.03
C ILE A 290 -12.33 -9.56 -15.45
N VAL A 291 -13.32 -10.43 -15.62
CA VAL A 291 -13.93 -10.75 -16.92
C VAL A 291 -14.58 -9.53 -17.58
N GLU A 292 -15.23 -8.67 -16.80
CA GLU A 292 -15.85 -7.46 -17.30
C GLU A 292 -14.79 -6.44 -17.78
N GLY A 293 -13.76 -6.21 -16.96
CA GLY A 293 -12.59 -5.42 -17.35
C GLY A 293 -11.95 -5.96 -18.63
N MET A 294 -11.77 -7.28 -18.74
CA MET A 294 -11.25 -7.94 -19.94
C MET A 294 -12.14 -7.74 -21.17
N ARG A 295 -13.46 -7.92 -21.03
CA ARG A 295 -14.42 -7.75 -22.13
C ARG A 295 -14.36 -6.34 -22.69
N ILE A 296 -14.32 -5.35 -21.81
CA ILE A 296 -14.21 -3.94 -22.15
C ILE A 296 -12.89 -3.67 -22.90
N SER A 297 -11.76 -4.24 -22.44
CA SER A 297 -10.46 -4.12 -23.11
C SER A 297 -10.49 -4.67 -24.55
N VAL A 298 -11.06 -5.86 -24.75
CA VAL A 298 -11.09 -6.53 -26.05
C VAL A 298 -12.05 -5.86 -27.03
N GLN A 299 -13.20 -5.37 -26.56
CA GLN A 299 -14.17 -4.66 -27.41
C GLN A 299 -13.57 -3.38 -27.99
N ASN A 300 -12.80 -2.63 -27.20
CA ASN A 300 -12.23 -1.36 -27.64
C ASN A 300 -11.01 -1.52 -28.58
N MET A 301 -10.27 -2.63 -28.50
CA MET A 301 -9.24 -2.95 -29.51
C MET A 301 -9.84 -3.12 -30.93
N LYS A 302 -11.15 -3.35 -31.04
CA LYS A 302 -11.87 -3.51 -32.32
C LYS A 302 -12.56 -2.24 -32.82
N MET A 303 -12.57 -1.14 -32.06
CA MET A 303 -13.18 0.12 -32.51
C MET A 303 -12.26 0.81 -33.53
N SER A 304 -12.81 1.10 -34.72
CA SER A 304 -12.13 1.83 -35.80
C SER A 304 -11.88 3.30 -35.40
N GLY A 305 -10.71 3.81 -35.78
CA GLY A 305 -10.19 5.13 -35.36
C GLY A 305 -10.68 6.31 -36.19
N GLU A 306 -11.99 6.44 -36.45
CA GLU A 306 -12.54 7.51 -37.31
C GLU A 306 -13.04 8.77 -36.58
N GLU A 307 -12.94 8.85 -35.25
CA GLU A 307 -13.15 10.11 -34.47
C GLU A 307 -11.86 10.54 -33.74
N ARG A 308 -10.69 10.34 -34.35
CA ARG A 308 -9.41 10.73 -33.74
C ARG A 308 -9.01 12.14 -34.17
N GLU A 309 -8.83 13.01 -33.16
CA GLU A 309 -8.16 14.33 -33.20
C GLU A 309 -9.04 15.56 -33.47
N THR A 310 -9.98 15.87 -32.58
CA THR A 310 -10.52 17.25 -32.47
C THR A 310 -10.13 17.94 -31.17
N HIS A 311 -10.04 17.21 -30.05
CA HIS A 311 -9.74 17.79 -28.74
C HIS A 311 -8.43 17.32 -28.10
N ARG A 312 -7.71 18.24 -27.42
CA ARG A 312 -6.45 17.93 -26.71
C ARG A 312 -6.61 16.86 -25.63
N MET A 313 -7.77 16.78 -24.98
CA MET A 313 -8.08 15.77 -23.97
C MET A 313 -8.28 14.35 -24.54
N ASP A 314 -8.31 14.20 -25.87
CA ASP A 314 -8.45 12.89 -26.54
C ASP A 314 -7.13 12.37 -27.14
N THR A 315 -6.02 13.08 -26.90
CA THR A 315 -4.69 12.76 -27.45
C THR A 315 -3.88 11.84 -26.51
N ASP A 316 -3.93 10.54 -26.79
CA ASP A 316 -3.04 9.51 -26.24
C ASP A 316 -1.62 9.61 -26.79
N MET A 317 -0.65 8.94 -26.12
CA MET A 317 0.66 8.68 -26.72
C MET A 317 0.52 8.02 -28.09
N LYS A 318 1.36 8.45 -29.05
CA LYS A 318 1.35 7.91 -30.41
C LYS A 318 1.68 6.41 -30.39
N PRO A 319 1.03 5.57 -31.23
CA PRO A 319 1.32 4.13 -31.29
C PRO A 319 2.79 3.79 -31.51
N SER A 320 3.53 4.61 -32.27
CA SER A 320 4.97 4.44 -32.48
C SER A 320 5.78 4.66 -31.20
N THR A 321 5.42 5.66 -30.40
CA THR A 321 6.05 5.91 -29.09
C THR A 321 5.73 4.79 -28.11
N ILE A 322 4.48 4.30 -28.09
CA ILE A 322 4.08 3.16 -27.27
C ILE A 322 4.90 1.91 -27.65
N ALA A 323 5.01 1.61 -28.94
CA ALA A 323 5.81 0.47 -29.43
C ALA A 323 7.29 0.59 -29.04
N LEU A 324 7.86 1.80 -29.12
CA LEU A 324 9.24 2.05 -28.70
C LEU A 324 9.43 1.82 -27.20
N VAL A 325 8.57 2.40 -26.35
CA VAL A 325 8.64 2.24 -24.89
C VAL A 325 8.42 0.76 -24.52
N PHE A 326 7.48 0.08 -25.17
CA PHE A 326 7.24 -1.35 -24.97
C PHE A 326 8.47 -2.20 -25.33
N LEU A 327 9.13 -1.91 -26.46
CA LEU A 327 10.36 -2.60 -26.86
C LEU A 327 11.48 -2.39 -25.83
N LEU A 328 11.66 -1.17 -25.32
CA LEU A 328 12.64 -0.87 -24.27
C LEU A 328 12.33 -1.65 -22.98
N ILE A 329 11.06 -1.76 -22.60
CA ILE A 329 10.64 -2.57 -21.44
C ILE A 329 10.93 -4.06 -21.70
N LEU A 330 10.65 -4.58 -22.89
CA LEU A 330 10.97 -5.98 -23.22
C LEU A 330 12.47 -6.26 -23.10
N VAL A 331 13.32 -5.36 -23.62
CA VAL A 331 14.78 -5.49 -23.47
C VAL A 331 15.18 -5.47 -21.99
N GLY A 332 14.61 -4.54 -21.21
CA GLY A 332 14.84 -4.46 -19.77
C GLY A 332 14.42 -5.73 -19.02
N LEU A 333 13.26 -6.31 -19.36
CA LEU A 333 12.78 -7.57 -18.80
C LEU A 333 13.68 -8.74 -19.22
N VAL A 334 14.10 -8.84 -20.48
CA VAL A 334 15.04 -9.87 -20.93
C VAL A 334 16.34 -9.81 -20.13
N VAL A 335 16.93 -8.62 -19.99
CA VAL A 335 18.16 -8.43 -19.20
C VAL A 335 17.94 -8.79 -17.74
N CYS A 336 16.83 -8.35 -17.15
CA CYS A 336 16.48 -8.59 -15.76
C CYS A 336 16.30 -10.10 -15.47
N PHE A 337 15.44 -10.78 -16.24
CA PHE A 337 15.19 -12.22 -16.11
C PHE A 337 16.42 -13.06 -16.42
N TYR A 338 17.17 -12.71 -17.48
CA TYR A 338 18.42 -13.39 -17.80
C TYR A 338 19.39 -13.31 -16.61
N SER A 339 19.59 -12.11 -16.04
CA SER A 339 20.49 -11.92 -14.90
C SER A 339 20.06 -12.67 -13.62
N PHE A 340 18.75 -12.89 -13.45
CA PHE A 340 18.21 -13.62 -12.31
C PHE A 340 18.40 -15.13 -12.47
N VAL A 341 18.11 -15.66 -13.66
CA VAL A 341 18.18 -17.09 -13.97
C VAL A 341 19.63 -17.57 -14.15
N SER A 342 20.51 -16.72 -14.70
CA SER A 342 21.94 -17.04 -14.91
C SER A 342 22.72 -17.21 -13.60
N ALA A 343 22.12 -16.93 -12.44
CA ALA A 343 22.72 -17.14 -11.13
C ALA A 343 22.81 -18.64 -10.75
N VAL A 344 22.08 -19.52 -11.44
CA VAL A 344 22.09 -20.97 -11.20
C VAL A 344 22.66 -21.69 -12.42
N ASP A 345 23.46 -22.72 -12.17
CA ASP A 345 24.03 -23.57 -13.22
C ASP A 345 22.96 -24.53 -13.77
N ILE A 346 22.31 -24.12 -14.86
CA ILE A 346 21.30 -24.87 -15.58
C ILE A 346 21.58 -24.87 -17.08
N SER A 347 20.99 -25.81 -17.82
CA SER A 347 21.18 -25.88 -19.27
C SER A 347 20.74 -24.57 -19.96
N PRO A 348 21.45 -24.10 -21.01
CA PRO A 348 21.08 -22.88 -21.73
C PRO A 348 19.64 -22.91 -22.28
N ALA A 349 19.16 -24.09 -22.67
CA ALA A 349 17.79 -24.27 -23.15
C ALA A 349 16.75 -24.03 -22.04
N LEU A 350 16.98 -24.57 -20.85
CA LEU A 350 16.10 -24.34 -19.70
C LEU A 350 16.14 -22.88 -19.24
N MET A 351 17.33 -22.27 -19.21
CA MET A 351 17.48 -20.85 -18.88
C MET A 351 16.62 -19.97 -19.78
N TRP A 352 16.75 -20.10 -21.11
CA TRP A 352 15.94 -19.32 -22.04
C TRP A 352 14.44 -19.66 -21.96
N THR A 353 14.10 -20.91 -21.66
CA THR A 353 12.71 -21.30 -21.41
C THR A 353 12.13 -20.54 -20.23
N LEU A 354 12.83 -20.48 -19.10
CA LEU A 354 12.40 -19.74 -17.90
C LEU A 354 12.32 -18.23 -18.15
N VAL A 355 13.30 -17.65 -18.87
CA VAL A 355 13.29 -16.22 -19.23
C VAL A 355 12.08 -15.88 -20.11
N ILE A 356 11.88 -16.62 -21.20
CA ILE A 356 10.79 -16.36 -22.15
C ILE A 356 9.44 -16.61 -21.47
N CYS A 357 9.28 -17.72 -20.76
CA CYS A 357 8.03 -18.02 -20.04
C CYS A 357 7.74 -16.96 -18.98
N GLY A 358 8.76 -16.53 -18.22
CA GLY A 358 8.64 -15.46 -17.22
C GLY A 358 8.11 -14.16 -17.82
N ILE A 359 8.65 -13.74 -18.97
CA ILE A 359 8.24 -12.52 -19.67
C ILE A 359 6.83 -12.67 -20.26
N VAL A 360 6.54 -13.79 -20.93
CA VAL A 360 5.21 -14.05 -21.52
C VAL A 360 4.15 -14.03 -20.43
N ILE A 361 4.42 -14.64 -19.28
CA ILE A 361 3.51 -14.65 -18.14
C ILE A 361 3.32 -13.26 -17.56
N ALA A 362 4.42 -12.52 -17.35
CA ALA A 362 4.33 -11.15 -16.87
C ALA A 362 3.49 -10.27 -17.79
N LEU A 363 3.62 -10.43 -19.12
CA LEU A 363 2.84 -9.69 -20.11
C LEU A 363 1.36 -10.11 -20.12
N CYS A 364 1.09 -11.41 -20.26
CA CYS A 364 -0.26 -11.92 -20.40
C CYS A 364 -1.06 -11.74 -19.11
N ILE A 365 -0.54 -12.22 -17.98
CA ILE A 365 -1.21 -12.09 -16.69
C ILE A 365 -1.25 -10.62 -16.27
N GLY A 366 -0.14 -9.90 -16.43
CA GLY A 366 -0.05 -8.48 -16.08
C GLY A 366 -1.11 -7.64 -16.80
N PHE A 367 -1.38 -7.89 -18.08
CA PHE A 367 -2.42 -7.17 -18.82
C PHE A 367 -3.82 -7.42 -18.25
N PHE A 368 -4.17 -8.68 -17.96
CA PHE A 368 -5.48 -9.01 -17.39
C PHE A 368 -5.65 -8.47 -15.98
N VAL A 369 -4.59 -8.57 -15.17
CA VAL A 369 -4.52 -8.02 -13.82
C VAL A 369 -4.63 -6.49 -13.84
N ALA A 370 -3.95 -5.81 -14.77
CA ALA A 370 -4.05 -4.36 -14.95
C ALA A 370 -5.49 -3.92 -15.22
N ALA A 371 -6.21 -4.61 -16.11
CA ALA A 371 -7.61 -4.31 -16.41
C ALA A 371 -8.52 -4.52 -15.20
N ALA A 372 -8.30 -5.58 -14.43
CA ALA A 372 -9.08 -5.87 -13.23
C ALA A 372 -8.83 -4.86 -12.10
N CYS A 373 -7.56 -4.59 -11.78
CA CYS A 373 -7.17 -3.58 -10.80
C CYS A 373 -7.73 -2.21 -11.19
N GLY A 374 -7.58 -1.84 -12.47
CA GLY A 374 -8.07 -0.56 -12.98
C GLY A 374 -9.59 -0.37 -12.82
N TYR A 375 -10.37 -1.41 -13.11
CA TYR A 375 -11.82 -1.39 -12.90
C TYR A 375 -12.19 -1.28 -11.41
N MET A 376 -11.52 -2.04 -10.55
CA MET A 376 -11.74 -1.99 -9.10
C MET A 376 -11.39 -0.63 -8.51
N ALA A 377 -10.27 -0.03 -8.93
CA ALA A 377 -9.89 1.32 -8.55
C ALA A 377 -11.00 2.32 -8.91
N GLY A 378 -11.53 2.23 -10.13
CA GLY A 378 -12.62 3.10 -10.58
C GLY A 378 -13.91 2.95 -9.77
N LEU A 379 -14.23 1.75 -9.29
CA LEU A 379 -15.43 1.51 -8.48
C LEU A 379 -15.29 1.96 -7.02
N ILE A 380 -14.21 1.56 -6.35
CA ILE A 380 -14.14 1.64 -4.87
C ILE A 380 -12.97 2.46 -4.32
N GLY A 381 -12.11 3.03 -5.18
CA GLY A 381 -10.88 3.68 -4.73
C GLY A 381 -9.66 2.77 -4.84
N THR A 382 -8.48 3.37 -4.87
CA THR A 382 -7.21 2.60 -4.96
C THR A 382 -6.83 2.02 -3.62
N SER A 383 -7.07 2.77 -2.56
CA SER A 383 -6.75 2.40 -1.18
C SER A 383 -7.58 1.21 -0.67
N ALA A 384 -8.77 1.01 -1.25
CA ALA A 384 -9.65 -0.13 -0.96
C ALA A 384 -9.56 -1.24 -2.02
N SER A 385 -8.78 -1.03 -3.08
CA SER A 385 -8.63 -2.00 -4.17
C SER A 385 -7.91 -3.26 -3.68
N PRO A 386 -8.36 -4.47 -4.04
CA PRO A 386 -7.80 -5.72 -3.55
C PRO A 386 -6.49 -6.11 -4.27
N ILE A 387 -5.51 -5.20 -4.34
CA ILE A 387 -4.21 -5.43 -4.98
C ILE A 387 -3.51 -6.65 -4.36
N SER A 388 -3.56 -6.78 -3.04
CA SER A 388 -2.99 -7.93 -2.32
C SER A 388 -3.63 -9.26 -2.77
N GLY A 389 -4.95 -9.31 -2.91
CA GLY A 389 -5.66 -10.47 -3.44
C GLY A 389 -5.27 -10.81 -4.87
N ILE A 390 -5.07 -9.80 -5.72
CA ILE A 390 -4.64 -9.99 -7.11
C ILE A 390 -3.16 -10.42 -7.20
N GLY A 391 -2.30 -9.96 -6.29
CA GLY A 391 -0.95 -10.48 -6.15
C GLY A 391 -0.91 -11.98 -5.82
N ILE A 392 -1.90 -12.47 -5.07
CA ILE A 392 -2.02 -13.89 -4.74
C ILE A 392 -2.41 -14.72 -5.97
N LEU A 393 -3.22 -14.17 -6.88
CA LEU A 393 -3.43 -14.79 -8.19
C LEU A 393 -2.10 -14.92 -8.94
N GLY A 394 -1.32 -13.83 -8.94
CA GLY A 394 -0.01 -13.76 -9.56
C GLY A 394 0.93 -14.85 -9.05
N ILE A 395 1.04 -15.03 -7.72
CA ILE A 395 1.93 -16.05 -7.15
C ILE A 395 1.45 -17.46 -7.43
N ILE A 396 0.15 -17.74 -7.38
CA ILE A 396 -0.38 -19.07 -7.65
C ILE A 396 -0.10 -19.46 -9.11
N ILE A 397 -0.47 -18.61 -10.07
CA ILE A 397 -0.25 -18.92 -11.49
C ILE A 397 1.25 -19.01 -11.79
N SER A 398 2.05 -18.06 -11.31
CA SER A 398 3.50 -18.08 -11.51
C SER A 398 4.12 -19.35 -10.91
N SER A 399 3.68 -19.76 -9.72
CA SER A 399 4.14 -20.99 -9.08
C SER A 399 3.74 -22.23 -9.86
N LEU A 400 2.50 -22.33 -10.35
CA LEU A 400 2.05 -23.49 -11.14
C LEU A 400 2.80 -23.63 -12.46
N VAL A 401 3.09 -22.52 -13.16
CA VAL A 401 3.86 -22.61 -14.41
C VAL A 401 5.31 -22.96 -14.12
N VAL A 402 5.95 -22.34 -13.13
CA VAL A 402 7.31 -22.70 -12.74
C VAL A 402 7.36 -24.15 -12.25
N PHE A 403 6.32 -24.65 -11.57
CA PHE A 403 6.21 -26.04 -11.17
C PHE A 403 6.16 -27.00 -12.36
N ALA A 404 5.36 -26.69 -13.38
CA ALA A 404 5.30 -27.49 -14.60
C ALA A 404 6.67 -27.55 -15.31
N ILE A 405 7.38 -26.41 -15.41
CA ILE A 405 8.71 -26.35 -16.02
C ILE A 405 9.75 -27.09 -15.16
N ALA A 406 9.76 -26.86 -13.85
CA ALA A 406 10.71 -27.46 -12.92
C ALA A 406 10.55 -28.98 -12.82
N SER A 407 9.30 -29.48 -12.77
CA SER A 407 9.01 -30.91 -12.75
C SER A 407 9.45 -31.63 -14.03
N ALA A 408 9.29 -30.99 -15.19
CA ALA A 408 9.70 -31.54 -16.48
C ALA A 408 11.23 -31.55 -16.69
N ASN A 409 12.00 -30.88 -15.84
CA ASN A 409 13.45 -30.71 -15.98
C ASN A 409 14.23 -31.14 -14.71
N ASP A 410 13.62 -31.97 -13.86
CA ASP A 410 14.23 -32.53 -12.64
C ASP A 410 14.80 -31.49 -11.64
N LEU A 411 14.29 -30.25 -11.65
CA LEU A 411 14.74 -29.20 -10.73
C LEU A 411 14.41 -29.53 -9.27
N PHE A 412 13.40 -30.35 -9.03
CA PHE A 412 13.01 -30.77 -7.67
C PHE A 412 13.90 -31.87 -7.08
N ALA A 413 14.91 -32.35 -7.82
CA ALA A 413 15.86 -33.33 -7.32
C ALA A 413 16.79 -32.76 -6.22
N THR A 414 16.88 -31.43 -6.08
CA THR A 414 17.74 -30.78 -5.08
C THR A 414 16.99 -29.67 -4.33
N ASP A 415 17.33 -29.47 -3.07
CA ASP A 415 16.79 -28.36 -2.27
C ASP A 415 17.09 -26.99 -2.91
N ALA A 416 18.27 -26.87 -3.55
CA ALA A 416 18.66 -25.68 -4.30
C ALA A 416 17.72 -25.40 -5.48
N GLY A 417 17.29 -26.43 -6.21
CA GLY A 417 16.35 -26.29 -7.32
C GLY A 417 14.91 -25.99 -6.87
N VAL A 418 14.45 -26.56 -5.75
CA VAL A 418 13.17 -26.18 -5.11
C VAL A 418 13.19 -24.71 -4.69
N LYS A 419 14.29 -24.28 -4.06
CA LYS A 419 14.49 -22.88 -3.64
C LYS A 419 14.53 -21.95 -4.85
N PHE A 420 15.23 -22.31 -5.92
CA PHE A 420 15.26 -21.53 -7.16
C PHE A 420 13.87 -21.43 -7.81
N ALA A 421 13.12 -22.52 -7.90
CA ALA A 421 11.76 -22.52 -8.45
C ALA A 421 10.83 -21.60 -7.64
N THR A 422 10.91 -21.66 -6.31
CA THR A 422 10.16 -20.78 -5.41
C THR A 422 10.56 -19.32 -5.63
N ALA A 423 11.86 -19.03 -5.73
CA ALA A 423 12.37 -17.69 -5.98
C ALA A 423 11.93 -17.15 -7.35
N MET A 424 11.97 -17.98 -8.40
CA MET A 424 11.53 -17.61 -9.75
C MET A 424 10.04 -17.24 -9.77
N ALA A 425 9.19 -17.98 -9.06
CA ALA A 425 7.77 -17.66 -8.95
C ALA A 425 7.54 -16.31 -8.26
N LEU A 426 8.25 -16.02 -7.16
CA LEU A 426 8.20 -14.72 -6.47
C LEU A 426 8.72 -13.58 -7.36
N PHE A 427 9.79 -13.82 -8.11
CA PHE A 427 10.37 -12.83 -9.02
C PHE A 427 9.42 -12.46 -10.16
N MET A 428 8.82 -13.46 -10.81
CA MET A 428 7.77 -13.26 -11.83
C MET A 428 6.56 -12.50 -11.27
N THR A 429 6.12 -12.89 -10.07
CA THR A 429 4.98 -12.27 -9.40
C THR A 429 5.26 -10.80 -9.05
N SER A 430 6.49 -10.47 -8.68
CA SER A 430 6.87 -9.09 -8.38
C SER A 430 6.65 -8.16 -9.58
N VAL A 431 6.92 -8.63 -10.81
CA VAL A 431 6.60 -7.88 -12.04
C VAL A 431 5.10 -7.70 -12.19
N VAL A 432 4.31 -8.76 -11.99
CA VAL A 432 2.85 -8.72 -12.08
C VAL A 432 2.25 -7.76 -11.06
N VAL A 433 2.77 -7.74 -9.82
CA VAL A 433 2.31 -6.80 -8.78
C VAL A 433 2.66 -5.36 -9.13
N CYS A 434 3.85 -5.08 -9.68
CA CYS A 434 4.20 -3.74 -10.17
C CYS A 434 3.22 -3.27 -11.25
N ILE A 435 2.90 -4.14 -12.22
CA ILE A 435 1.92 -3.85 -13.27
C ILE A 435 0.55 -3.57 -12.66
N ALA A 436 0.09 -4.46 -11.78
CA ALA A 436 -1.20 -4.37 -11.09
C ALA A 436 -1.35 -3.04 -10.34
N ALA A 437 -0.33 -2.70 -9.55
CA ALA A 437 -0.36 -1.56 -8.66
C ALA A 437 -0.30 -0.24 -9.44
N ILE A 438 0.58 -0.11 -10.44
CA ILE A 438 0.60 1.10 -11.26
C ILE A 438 -0.70 1.26 -12.05
N SER A 439 -1.22 0.20 -12.67
CA SER A 439 -2.47 0.30 -13.44
C SER A 439 -3.68 0.69 -12.60
N ASN A 440 -3.68 0.30 -11.32
CA ASN A 440 -4.72 0.65 -10.34
C ASN A 440 -4.84 2.18 -10.16
N ASP A 441 -3.77 2.87 -9.79
CA ASP A 441 -3.85 4.31 -9.49
C ASP A 441 -3.76 5.17 -10.73
N ASN A 442 -3.07 4.70 -11.76
CA ASN A 442 -2.95 5.43 -13.01
C ASN A 442 -4.34 5.76 -13.62
N LEU A 443 -5.31 4.84 -13.60
CA LEU A 443 -6.66 5.18 -14.09
C LEU A 443 -7.37 6.25 -13.24
N GLN A 444 -7.07 6.34 -11.94
CA GLN A 444 -7.58 7.41 -11.07
C GLN A 444 -6.87 8.75 -11.35
N ASP A 445 -5.58 8.71 -11.64
CA ASP A 445 -4.80 9.89 -12.03
C ASP A 445 -5.21 10.41 -13.41
N LEU A 446 -5.49 9.51 -14.36
CA LEU A 446 -6.05 9.84 -15.66
C LEU A 446 -7.46 10.41 -15.52
N LYS A 447 -8.27 9.92 -14.57
CA LYS A 447 -9.56 10.55 -14.27
C LYS A 447 -9.38 11.95 -13.68
N THR A 448 -8.44 12.10 -12.75
CA THR A 448 -8.08 13.40 -12.16
C THR A 448 -7.73 14.39 -13.25
N GLY A 449 -6.84 13.98 -14.17
CA GLY A 449 -6.41 14.75 -15.33
C GLY A 449 -7.55 15.13 -16.25
N GLN A 450 -8.42 14.16 -16.58
CA GLN A 450 -9.61 14.42 -17.39
C GLN A 450 -10.48 15.52 -16.76
N LEU A 451 -10.73 15.44 -15.45
CA LEU A 451 -11.59 16.39 -14.74
C LEU A 451 -10.97 17.80 -14.65
N VAL A 452 -9.64 17.93 -14.63
CA VAL A 452 -8.94 19.23 -14.60
C VAL A 452 -8.49 19.73 -15.98
N GLY A 453 -8.80 19.00 -17.05
CA GLY A 453 -8.48 19.38 -18.42
C GLY A 453 -7.02 19.14 -18.84
N ALA A 454 -6.37 18.12 -18.31
CA ALA A 454 -4.99 17.74 -18.65
C ALA A 454 -4.91 17.00 -20.00
N THR A 455 -3.76 17.10 -20.65
CA THR A 455 -3.48 16.37 -21.90
C THR A 455 -3.02 14.94 -21.58
N PRO A 456 -3.73 13.88 -21.99
CA PRO A 456 -3.45 12.54 -21.48
C PRO A 456 -2.06 11.99 -21.80
N TRP A 457 -1.51 12.21 -23.00
CA TRP A 457 -0.17 11.73 -23.32
C TRP A 457 0.90 12.34 -22.40
N LYS A 458 0.68 13.57 -21.91
CA LYS A 458 1.59 14.22 -20.97
C LYS A 458 1.51 13.58 -19.59
N GLN A 459 0.30 13.26 -19.13
CA GLN A 459 0.10 12.47 -17.91
C GLN A 459 0.76 11.10 -18.01
N GLN A 460 0.60 10.40 -19.14
CA GLN A 460 1.23 9.10 -19.38
C GLN A 460 2.76 9.19 -19.27
N VAL A 461 3.37 10.27 -19.79
CA VAL A 461 4.80 10.54 -19.61
C VAL A 461 5.16 10.81 -18.15
N ALA A 462 4.38 11.63 -17.44
CA ALA A 462 4.61 11.90 -16.01
C ALA A 462 4.55 10.61 -15.16
N LEU A 463 3.64 9.69 -15.47
CA LEU A 463 3.54 8.38 -14.81
C LEU A 463 4.73 7.45 -15.10
N LEU A 464 5.23 7.45 -16.35
CA LEU A 464 6.45 6.71 -16.70
C LEU A 464 7.66 7.25 -15.90
N ILE A 465 7.80 8.57 -15.81
CA ILE A 465 8.84 9.20 -15.00
C ILE A 465 8.68 8.83 -13.52
N GLY A 466 7.45 8.88 -13.00
CA GLY A 466 7.13 8.50 -11.61
C GLY A 466 7.48 7.04 -11.32
N SER A 467 7.15 6.13 -12.25
CA SER A 467 7.48 4.71 -12.13
C SER A 467 8.99 4.47 -12.05
N VAL A 468 9.78 5.15 -12.88
CA VAL A 468 11.24 5.06 -12.84
C VAL A 468 11.80 5.69 -11.56
N ALA A 469 11.28 6.86 -11.14
CA ALA A 469 11.72 7.53 -9.91
C ALA A 469 11.43 6.70 -8.65
N GLY A 470 10.25 6.06 -8.57
CA GLY A 470 9.93 5.12 -7.51
C GLY A 470 10.86 3.90 -7.53
N ALA A 471 11.10 3.32 -8.71
CA ALA A 471 12.00 2.17 -8.87
C ALA A 471 13.44 2.46 -8.39
N ILE A 472 13.94 3.69 -8.59
CA ILE A 472 15.24 4.14 -8.07
C ILE A 472 15.29 4.10 -6.53
N ALA A 473 14.19 4.43 -5.85
CA ALA A 473 14.14 4.49 -4.40
C ALA A 473 13.94 3.12 -3.72
N ILE A 474 13.27 2.17 -4.38
CA ILE A 474 12.85 0.90 -3.75
C ILE A 474 14.04 0.08 -3.22
N ALA A 475 15.03 -0.23 -4.05
CA ALA A 475 16.16 -1.07 -3.61
C ALA A 475 17.02 -0.44 -2.51
N PRO A 476 17.41 0.85 -2.59
CA PRO A 476 18.15 1.49 -1.50
C PRO A 476 17.37 1.50 -0.19
N VAL A 477 16.08 1.83 -0.23
CA VAL A 477 15.25 1.84 1.00
C VAL A 477 15.08 0.44 1.56
N LEU A 478 14.84 -0.57 0.72
CA LEU A 478 14.71 -1.96 1.17
C LEU A 478 15.99 -2.48 1.82
N ASN A 479 17.17 -2.23 1.23
CA ASN A 479 18.45 -2.58 1.84
C ASN A 479 18.67 -1.82 3.15
N LEU A 480 18.38 -0.52 3.17
CA LEU A 480 18.51 0.30 4.37
C LEU A 480 17.66 -0.25 5.52
N LEU A 481 16.39 -0.55 5.27
CA LEU A 481 15.48 -1.07 6.29
C LEU A 481 15.84 -2.50 6.70
N TYR A 482 16.33 -3.32 5.77
CA TYR A 482 16.82 -4.65 6.09
C TYR A 482 18.03 -4.57 7.02
N GLU A 483 19.02 -3.73 6.73
CA GLU A 483 20.20 -3.54 7.57
C GLU A 483 19.88 -2.87 8.92
N ALA A 484 18.87 -2.01 8.98
CA ALA A 484 18.50 -1.29 10.20
C ALA A 484 17.59 -2.11 11.14
N TYR A 485 16.65 -2.89 10.60
CA TYR A 485 15.61 -3.58 11.39
C TYR A 485 15.56 -5.09 11.15
N GLY A 486 15.99 -5.58 9.99
CA GLY A 486 15.75 -6.96 9.57
C GLY A 486 14.28 -7.24 9.27
N PHE A 487 14.00 -8.43 8.75
CA PHE A 487 12.65 -8.92 8.49
C PHE A 487 12.35 -10.17 9.30
N THR A 488 11.08 -10.41 9.56
CA THR A 488 10.67 -11.64 10.24
C THR A 488 11.18 -12.87 9.46
N GLY A 489 11.97 -13.71 10.13
CA GLY A 489 12.58 -14.90 9.52
C GLY A 489 13.88 -14.66 8.76
N ALA A 490 14.35 -13.40 8.66
CA ALA A 490 15.64 -13.08 8.04
C ALA A 490 16.25 -11.82 8.68
N LEU A 491 17.33 -11.99 9.43
CA LEU A 491 18.05 -10.90 10.09
C LEU A 491 19.41 -10.68 9.40
N PRO A 492 19.87 -9.43 9.23
CA PRO A 492 21.19 -9.14 8.65
C PRO A 492 22.33 -9.55 9.59
N ARG A 493 22.08 -9.60 10.89
CA ARG A 493 23.06 -9.88 11.96
C ARG A 493 22.44 -10.82 12.98
N ALA A 494 23.21 -11.82 13.42
CA ALA A 494 22.72 -12.86 14.35
C ALA A 494 22.42 -12.31 15.76
N GLU A 495 23.11 -11.25 16.17
CA GLU A 495 23.00 -10.63 17.50
C GLU A 495 21.80 -9.68 17.63
N MET A 496 21.12 -9.39 16.52
CA MET A 496 20.05 -8.40 16.44
C MET A 496 18.79 -8.90 17.13
N ASP A 497 18.07 -8.01 17.84
CA ASP A 497 16.84 -8.37 18.53
C ASP A 497 15.72 -8.74 17.53
N PRO A 498 15.21 -9.99 17.52
CA PRO A 498 14.14 -10.39 16.60
C PRO A 498 12.82 -9.65 16.81
N SER A 499 12.59 -8.97 17.95
CA SER A 499 11.40 -8.11 18.15
C SER A 499 11.43 -6.83 17.32
N ALA A 500 12.62 -6.33 16.97
CA ALA A 500 12.77 -5.11 16.18
C ALA A 500 12.50 -5.33 14.67
N ALA A 501 12.40 -6.59 14.24
CA ALA A 501 12.23 -6.96 12.85
C ALA A 501 10.88 -6.51 12.27
N LEU A 502 10.92 -5.95 11.06
CA LEU A 502 9.69 -5.61 10.34
C LEU A 502 8.95 -6.91 9.98
N SER A 503 7.62 -6.89 10.16
CA SER A 503 6.81 -8.10 10.02
C SER A 503 6.66 -8.58 8.58
N ALA A 504 6.69 -7.66 7.61
CA ALA A 504 6.52 -7.92 6.17
C ALA A 504 5.42 -8.95 5.88
N PRO A 505 4.18 -8.74 6.38
CA PRO A 505 3.14 -9.78 6.39
C PRO A 505 2.74 -10.23 4.98
N GLN A 506 2.65 -9.30 4.03
CA GLN A 506 2.29 -9.61 2.65
C GLN A 506 3.38 -10.44 1.97
N ALA A 507 4.65 -10.06 2.14
CA ALA A 507 5.78 -10.84 1.61
C ALA A 507 5.83 -12.24 2.22
N THR A 508 5.61 -12.35 3.54
CA THR A 508 5.61 -13.65 4.21
C THR A 508 4.48 -14.54 3.69
N LEU A 509 3.29 -13.97 3.48
CA LEU A 509 2.16 -14.69 2.90
C LEU A 509 2.51 -15.24 1.52
N MET A 510 3.02 -14.38 0.62
CA MET A 510 3.38 -14.79 -0.74
C MET A 510 4.45 -15.88 -0.73
N THR A 511 5.46 -15.74 0.13
CA THR A 511 6.49 -16.77 0.32
C THR A 511 5.91 -18.07 0.84
N THR A 512 5.01 -18.02 1.82
CA THR A 512 4.37 -19.21 2.39
C THR A 512 3.52 -19.95 1.35
N ILE A 513 2.76 -19.21 0.52
CA ILE A 513 1.97 -19.80 -0.57
C ILE A 513 2.89 -20.46 -1.59
N ALA A 514 3.96 -19.77 -2.02
CA ALA A 514 4.92 -20.32 -2.97
C ALA A 514 5.60 -21.57 -2.39
N GLN A 515 6.14 -21.48 -1.17
CA GLN A 515 6.76 -22.60 -0.48
C GLN A 515 5.80 -23.78 -0.31
N GLY A 516 4.52 -23.56 -0.01
CA GLY A 516 3.54 -24.65 0.10
C GLY A 516 3.26 -25.37 -1.22
N ILE A 517 3.42 -24.69 -2.36
CA ILE A 517 3.31 -25.33 -3.69
C ILE A 517 4.57 -26.15 -4.02
N PHE A 518 5.75 -25.69 -3.61
CA PHE A 518 7.03 -26.31 -3.97
C PHE A 518 7.62 -27.24 -2.90
N SER A 519 7.20 -27.13 -1.63
CA SER A 519 7.78 -27.81 -0.47
C SER A 519 6.72 -28.67 0.22
N SER A 520 7.02 -29.94 0.47
CA SER A 520 6.12 -30.87 1.17
C SER A 520 6.20 -30.81 2.70
N ASN A 521 6.84 -29.79 3.29
CA ASN A 521 7.25 -29.76 4.70
C ASN A 521 6.50 -28.73 5.56
N LEU A 522 5.27 -28.36 5.20
CA LEU A 522 4.45 -27.47 6.02
C LEU A 522 3.65 -28.26 7.07
N ASP A 523 3.49 -27.66 8.25
CA ASP A 523 2.67 -28.17 9.36
C ASP A 523 1.17 -27.99 8.99
N TRP A 524 0.69 -28.83 8.07
CA TRP A 524 -0.60 -28.68 7.39
C TRP A 524 -1.79 -28.63 8.35
N ASP A 525 -1.70 -29.24 9.53
CA ASP A 525 -2.78 -29.24 10.53
C ASP A 525 -3.17 -27.82 10.94
N TYR A 526 -2.20 -26.96 11.27
CA TYR A 526 -2.47 -25.57 11.66
C TYR A 526 -3.00 -24.75 10.49
N ILE A 527 -2.46 -24.96 9.29
CA ILE A 527 -2.93 -24.29 8.07
C ILE A 527 -4.39 -24.67 7.79
N LEU A 528 -4.75 -25.94 7.89
CA LEU A 528 -6.11 -26.44 7.65
C LEU A 528 -7.11 -25.91 8.70
N ILE A 529 -6.71 -25.79 9.97
CA ILE A 529 -7.50 -25.08 11.00
C ILE A 529 -7.74 -23.63 10.56
N GLY A 530 -6.69 -22.96 10.09
CA GLY A 530 -6.76 -21.63 9.51
C GLY A 530 -7.75 -21.52 8.36
N VAL A 531 -7.71 -22.46 7.42
CA VAL A 531 -8.66 -22.57 6.30
C VAL A 531 -10.09 -22.69 6.83
N GLY A 532 -10.32 -23.52 7.85
CA GLY A 532 -11.63 -23.65 8.50
C GLY A 532 -12.15 -22.32 9.06
N ILE A 533 -11.30 -21.57 9.77
CA ILE A 533 -11.64 -20.24 10.31
C ILE A 533 -11.94 -19.26 9.18
N GLY A 534 -11.14 -19.27 8.11
CA GLY A 534 -11.36 -18.41 6.95
C GLY A 534 -12.67 -18.71 6.23
N ILE A 535 -13.05 -19.99 6.09
CA ILE A 535 -14.37 -20.39 5.54
C ILE A 535 -15.50 -19.85 6.42
N ILE A 536 -15.40 -19.99 7.75
CA ILE A 536 -16.40 -19.43 8.66
C ILE A 536 -16.47 -17.91 8.50
N GLY A 537 -15.32 -17.22 8.43
CA GLY A 537 -15.25 -15.78 8.18
C GLY A 537 -15.92 -15.38 6.87
N ILE A 538 -15.71 -16.14 5.79
CA ILE A 538 -16.35 -15.92 4.49
C ILE A 538 -17.88 -16.04 4.61
N ILE A 539 -18.37 -17.11 5.26
CA ILE A 539 -19.80 -17.33 5.46
C ILE A 539 -20.41 -16.18 6.25
N VAL A 540 -19.79 -15.80 7.37
CA VAL A 540 -20.24 -14.67 8.21
C VAL A 540 -20.28 -13.37 7.40
N ASN A 541 -19.23 -13.08 6.63
CA ASN A 541 -19.18 -11.88 5.78
C ASN A 541 -20.28 -11.87 4.73
N LEU A 542 -20.56 -13.01 4.09
CA LEU A 542 -21.63 -13.16 3.11
C LEU A 542 -23.00 -12.93 3.74
N VAL A 543 -23.25 -13.54 4.91
CA VAL A 543 -24.51 -13.35 5.64
C VAL A 543 -24.67 -11.87 5.99
N LEU A 544 -23.65 -11.23 6.58
CA LEU A 544 -23.71 -9.81 6.94
C LEU A 544 -24.01 -8.90 5.76
N LYS A 545 -23.34 -9.12 4.61
CA LYS A 545 -23.60 -8.35 3.38
C LYS A 545 -24.99 -8.60 2.80
N SER A 546 -25.52 -9.80 2.97
CA SER A 546 -26.86 -10.14 2.48
C SER A 546 -27.99 -9.59 3.38
N THR A 547 -27.74 -9.47 4.68
CA THR A 547 -28.75 -9.00 5.65
C THR A 547 -28.68 -7.50 5.90
N THR A 548 -27.53 -6.87 5.69
CA THR A 548 -27.29 -5.47 6.06
C THR A 548 -26.47 -4.75 4.99
N ALA A 549 -26.93 -3.56 4.58
CA ALA A 549 -26.23 -2.77 3.56
C ALA A 549 -24.86 -2.20 4.03
N THR A 550 -24.63 -2.13 5.35
CA THR A 550 -23.49 -1.40 5.94
C THR A 550 -22.49 -2.27 6.69
N LEU A 551 -22.82 -3.54 6.97
CA LEU A 551 -21.95 -4.42 7.77
C LEU A 551 -21.18 -5.38 6.86
N SER A 552 -19.89 -5.53 7.16
CA SER A 552 -19.02 -6.52 6.55
C SER A 552 -17.96 -6.96 7.54
N LEU A 553 -17.44 -8.17 7.35
CA LEU A 553 -16.37 -8.73 8.16
C LEU A 553 -15.34 -9.39 7.23
N PRO A 554 -14.44 -8.62 6.60
CA PRO A 554 -13.56 -9.10 5.56
C PRO A 554 -12.68 -10.27 6.06
N PRO A 555 -12.78 -11.48 5.46
CA PRO A 555 -12.04 -12.65 5.94
C PRO A 555 -10.53 -12.49 5.91
N LEU A 556 -10.02 -11.71 4.94
CA LEU A 556 -8.60 -11.39 4.82
C LEU A 556 -8.09 -10.61 6.04
N ALA A 557 -8.89 -9.66 6.52
CA ALA A 557 -8.56 -8.85 7.70
C ALA A 557 -8.63 -9.67 9.00
N ILE A 558 -9.53 -10.66 9.08
CA ILE A 558 -9.52 -11.65 10.17
C ILE A 558 -8.21 -12.44 10.17
N GLY A 559 -7.80 -12.95 8.99
CA GLY A 559 -6.54 -13.67 8.86
C GLY A 559 -5.33 -12.82 9.24
N MET A 560 -5.31 -11.55 8.83
CA MET A 560 -4.29 -10.60 9.27
C MET A 560 -4.24 -10.43 10.78
N GLY A 561 -5.41 -10.33 11.45
CA GLY A 561 -5.52 -10.24 12.91
C GLY A 561 -5.03 -11.48 13.67
N ILE A 562 -5.02 -12.65 13.03
CA ILE A 562 -4.45 -13.87 13.64
C ILE A 562 -2.91 -13.88 13.46
N TYR A 563 -2.45 -13.29 12.36
CA TYR A 563 -1.10 -13.43 11.84
C TYR A 563 -0.13 -12.35 12.30
N LEU A 564 -0.59 -11.10 12.47
CA LEU A 564 0.26 -9.95 12.74
C LEU A 564 0.60 -9.82 14.22
N PRO A 565 1.75 -9.18 14.55
CA PRO A 565 2.04 -8.88 15.95
C PRO A 565 0.93 -8.03 16.56
N PRO A 566 0.47 -8.40 17.75
CA PRO A 566 -0.71 -7.79 18.34
C PRO A 566 -0.55 -6.30 18.67
N SER A 567 0.69 -5.85 18.94
CA SER A 567 1.00 -4.44 19.15
C SER A 567 0.85 -3.58 17.89
N LEU A 568 0.97 -4.16 16.69
CA LEU A 568 0.75 -3.42 15.44
C LEU A 568 -0.74 -3.31 15.10
N GLU A 569 -1.54 -4.29 15.51
CA GLU A 569 -2.97 -4.37 15.20
C GLU A 569 -3.80 -3.40 16.05
N MET A 570 -3.51 -3.25 17.35
CA MET A 570 -4.34 -2.41 18.23
C MET A 570 -4.44 -0.94 17.80
N PRO A 571 -3.36 -0.25 17.39
CA PRO A 571 -3.46 1.10 16.84
C PRO A 571 -4.41 1.19 15.62
N LEU A 572 -4.38 0.19 14.73
CA LEU A 572 -5.27 0.12 13.57
C LEU A 572 -6.74 0.00 14.01
N VAL A 573 -7.01 -0.90 14.97
CA VAL A 573 -8.34 -1.10 15.55
C VAL A 573 -8.83 0.18 16.20
N ILE A 574 -8.02 0.82 17.05
CA ILE A 574 -8.36 2.07 17.74
C ILE A 574 -8.62 3.20 16.73
N GLY A 575 -7.79 3.33 15.69
CA GLY A 575 -7.99 4.32 14.63
C GLY A 575 -9.30 4.13 13.88
N SER A 576 -9.68 2.87 13.59
CA SER A 576 -10.94 2.55 12.92
C SER A 576 -12.17 2.85 13.77
N LEU A 577 -12.09 2.56 15.08
CA LEU A 577 -13.14 2.88 16.06
C LEU A 577 -13.28 4.40 16.20
N MET A 578 -12.15 5.11 16.30
CA MET A 578 -12.12 6.57 16.32
C MET A 578 -12.81 7.16 15.09
N SER A 579 -12.47 6.70 13.88
CA SER A 579 -13.12 7.12 12.63
C SER A 579 -14.63 6.91 12.65
N TYR A 580 -15.09 5.75 13.13
CA TYR A 580 -16.52 5.43 13.24
C TYR A 580 -17.27 6.34 14.22
N PHE A 581 -16.77 6.51 15.45
CA PHE A 581 -17.46 7.31 16.47
C PHE A 581 -17.43 8.80 16.13
N VAL A 582 -16.31 9.29 15.61
CA VAL A 582 -16.19 10.67 15.12
C VAL A 582 -17.15 10.89 13.96
N GLY A 583 -17.18 10.00 12.97
CA GLY A 583 -18.11 10.10 11.83
C GLY A 583 -19.58 10.13 12.25
N LYS A 584 -19.98 9.25 13.18
CA LYS A 584 -21.35 9.22 13.71
C LYS A 584 -21.72 10.52 14.43
N TYR A 585 -20.79 11.09 15.18
CA TYR A 585 -20.98 12.39 15.84
C TYR A 585 -21.06 13.53 14.82
N LEU A 586 -20.17 13.55 13.83
CA LEU A 586 -20.14 14.55 12.76
C LEU A 586 -21.47 14.61 12.00
N VAL A 587 -22.01 13.45 11.59
CA VAL A 587 -23.31 13.39 10.89
C VAL A 587 -24.43 13.99 11.74
N LYS A 588 -24.48 13.67 13.04
CA LYS A 588 -25.48 14.23 13.95
C LYS A 588 -25.34 15.75 14.07
N ARG A 589 -24.12 16.23 14.28
CA ARG A 589 -23.81 17.66 14.41
C ARG A 589 -24.07 18.44 13.12
N ALA A 590 -23.73 17.87 11.97
CA ALA A 590 -23.89 18.52 10.67
C ALA A 590 -25.37 18.74 10.33
N LYS A 591 -26.24 17.77 10.65
CA LYS A 591 -27.69 17.94 10.52
C LYS A 591 -28.23 19.13 11.31
N GLU A 592 -27.68 19.38 12.51
CA GLU A 592 -28.07 20.51 13.36
C GLU A 592 -27.44 21.84 12.89
N ARG A 593 -26.21 21.80 12.38
CA ARG A 593 -25.40 23.00 12.04
C ARG A 593 -25.62 23.53 10.62
N SER A 594 -25.70 22.65 9.62
CA SER A 594 -25.64 23.00 8.20
C SER A 594 -26.86 22.56 7.39
N GLY A 595 -27.81 21.84 8.00
CA GLY A 595 -29.10 21.50 7.39
C GLY A 595 -28.95 20.73 6.08
N GLU A 596 -29.34 21.33 4.96
CA GLU A 596 -29.24 20.73 3.61
C GLU A 596 -27.78 20.52 3.17
N LEU A 597 -26.82 21.24 3.74
CA LEU A 597 -25.38 21.08 3.47
C LEU A 597 -24.68 20.17 4.51
N ALA A 598 -25.43 19.29 5.17
CA ALA A 598 -24.89 18.37 6.17
C ALA A 598 -23.75 17.50 5.61
N ASP A 599 -23.93 16.95 4.42
CA ASP A 599 -22.93 16.06 3.81
C ASP A 599 -21.63 16.79 3.50
N ALA A 600 -21.72 18.04 3.03
CA ALA A 600 -20.54 18.87 2.76
C ALA A 600 -19.78 19.28 4.05
N ASP A 601 -20.47 19.52 5.17
CA ASP A 601 -19.81 19.76 6.47
C ASP A 601 -19.06 18.52 6.95
N VAL A 602 -19.70 17.35 6.85
CA VAL A 602 -19.07 16.06 7.19
C VAL A 602 -17.85 15.81 6.31
N GLU A 603 -17.95 16.06 5.01
CA GLU A 603 -16.87 15.88 4.05
C GLU A 603 -15.69 16.81 4.33
N GLN A 604 -15.92 18.10 4.64
CA GLN A 604 -14.86 19.02 5.04
C GLN A 604 -14.14 18.57 6.31
N CYS A 605 -14.88 18.08 7.32
CA CYS A 605 -14.32 17.52 8.55
C CYS A 605 -13.48 16.27 8.25
N ASN A 606 -14.02 15.35 7.45
CA ASN A 606 -13.35 14.11 7.07
C ASN A 606 -12.09 14.39 6.26
N ARG A 607 -12.12 15.31 5.28
CA ARG A 607 -10.97 15.74 4.48
C ARG A 607 -9.84 16.25 5.37
N ARG A 608 -10.15 17.06 6.38
CA ARG A 608 -9.17 17.53 7.37
C ARG A 608 -8.53 16.35 8.13
N GLY A 609 -9.36 15.40 8.57
CA GLY A 609 -8.89 14.19 9.26
C GLY A 609 -8.01 13.30 8.39
N VAL A 610 -8.38 13.10 7.12
CA VAL A 610 -7.62 12.32 6.14
C VAL A 610 -6.25 12.96 5.85
N LEU A 611 -6.19 14.29 5.73
CA LEU A 611 -4.95 15.02 5.51
C LEU A 611 -4.01 14.94 6.73
N PHE A 612 -4.57 15.07 7.94
CA PHE A 612 -3.79 14.92 9.18
C PHE A 612 -3.30 13.48 9.38
N ALA A 613 -4.14 12.47 9.15
CA ALA A 613 -3.76 11.06 9.18
C ALA A 613 -2.66 10.73 8.16
N SER A 614 -2.80 11.21 6.92
CA SER A 614 -1.77 11.09 5.88
C SER A 614 -0.46 11.73 6.33
N GLY A 615 -0.54 12.92 6.94
CA GLY A 615 0.59 13.58 7.58
C GLY A 615 1.28 12.70 8.62
N MET A 616 0.52 12.14 9.57
CA MET A 616 1.04 11.26 10.61
C MET A 616 1.74 10.03 10.05
N ILE A 617 1.14 9.38 9.05
CA ILE A 617 1.71 8.21 8.38
C ILE A 617 3.07 8.55 7.76
N VAL A 618 3.15 9.65 7.02
CA VAL A 618 4.36 10.09 6.33
C VAL A 618 5.42 10.54 7.35
N GLY A 619 5.02 11.29 8.39
CA GLY A 619 5.90 11.81 9.41
C GLY A 619 6.60 10.74 10.23
N GLU A 620 5.85 9.78 10.78
CA GLU A 620 6.43 8.64 11.48
C GLU A 620 7.32 7.83 10.53
N SER A 621 6.85 7.53 9.31
CA SER A 621 7.61 6.70 8.37
C SER A 621 8.93 7.36 7.93
N LEU A 622 8.93 8.66 7.64
CA LEU A 622 10.14 9.39 7.25
C LEU A 622 11.15 9.49 8.38
N ILE A 623 10.70 9.77 9.61
CA ILE A 623 11.59 9.74 10.77
C ILE A 623 12.11 8.32 11.00
N GLY A 624 11.30 7.29 10.78
CA GLY A 624 11.73 5.89 10.83
C GLY A 624 12.85 5.60 9.83
N VAL A 625 12.71 6.05 8.58
CA VAL A 625 13.77 5.93 7.56
C VAL A 625 15.02 6.71 7.94
N ILE A 626 14.89 7.93 8.49
CA ILE A 626 16.03 8.73 8.96
C ILE A 626 16.76 8.02 10.11
N ILE A 627 16.02 7.48 11.09
CA ILE A 627 16.58 6.69 12.18
C ILE A 627 17.30 5.46 11.61
N ALA A 628 16.71 4.76 10.64
CA ALA A 628 17.35 3.63 9.96
C ALA A 628 18.69 4.03 9.32
N VAL A 629 18.78 5.19 8.65
CA VAL A 629 20.06 5.72 8.14
C VAL A 629 21.08 5.87 9.26
N ILE A 630 20.68 6.46 10.39
CA ILE A 630 21.57 6.67 11.53
C ILE A 630 22.02 5.34 12.15
N ILE A 631 21.12 4.36 12.27
CA ILE A 631 21.42 3.00 12.75
C ILE A 631 22.45 2.33 11.83
N VAL A 632 22.22 2.35 10.52
CA VAL A 632 23.14 1.73 9.56
C VAL A 632 24.52 2.41 9.59
N ILE A 633 24.58 3.75 9.64
CA ILE A 633 25.85 4.49 9.78
C ILE A 633 26.57 4.10 11.08
N SER A 634 25.85 4.01 12.20
CA SER A 634 26.38 3.60 13.50
C SER A 634 26.99 2.21 13.42
N VAL A 635 26.19 1.22 13.04
CA VAL A 635 26.59 -0.20 13.00
C VAL A 635 27.77 -0.41 12.04
N THR A 636 27.74 0.21 10.86
CA THR A 636 28.85 0.11 9.88
C THR A 636 30.14 0.79 10.34
N SER A 637 30.05 1.77 11.25
CA SER A 637 31.20 2.45 11.85
C SER A 637 31.70 1.78 13.14
N GLY A 638 31.16 0.61 13.51
CA GLY A 638 31.51 -0.12 14.74
C GLY A 638 30.73 0.33 15.99
N GLY A 639 29.66 1.11 15.81
CA GLY A 639 28.71 1.51 16.86
C GLY A 639 27.62 0.46 17.11
N GLY A 640 26.66 0.81 17.98
CA GLY A 640 25.53 -0.05 18.35
C GLY A 640 24.26 0.17 17.52
N GLU A 641 23.26 -0.67 17.77
CA GLU A 641 21.95 -0.63 17.09
C GLU A 641 21.04 0.51 17.59
N ASP A 642 21.35 1.09 18.75
CA ASP A 642 20.60 2.20 19.38
C ASP A 642 21.43 3.49 19.52
N PRO A 643 21.97 4.07 18.42
CA PRO A 643 22.93 5.18 18.49
C PRO A 643 22.39 6.48 19.07
N LEU A 644 21.06 6.65 19.06
CA LEU A 644 20.39 7.85 19.54
C LEU A 644 19.82 7.67 20.95
N SER A 645 19.88 6.47 21.53
CA SER A 645 19.25 6.20 22.82
C SER A 645 19.85 7.09 23.91
N MET A 646 18.97 7.79 24.62
CA MET A 646 19.35 8.70 25.71
C MET A 646 19.07 8.11 27.09
N VAL A 647 18.38 6.96 27.16
CA VAL A 647 17.97 6.31 28.39
C VAL A 647 18.36 4.83 28.39
N GLY A 648 18.74 4.32 29.57
CA GLY A 648 19.08 2.92 29.75
C GLY A 648 17.85 2.01 29.86
N LYS A 649 18.08 0.69 29.88
CA LYS A 649 17.02 -0.32 29.99
C LYS A 649 16.16 -0.20 31.26
N ASP A 650 16.72 0.35 32.34
CA ASP A 650 15.99 0.60 33.60
C ASP A 650 14.84 1.61 33.45
N PHE A 651 14.86 2.43 32.39
CA PHE A 651 13.80 3.40 32.10
C PHE A 651 12.60 2.78 31.37
N ALA A 652 12.68 1.52 30.91
CA ALA A 652 11.68 0.88 30.06
C ALA A 652 10.25 1.00 30.61
N ASN A 653 10.02 0.66 31.89
CA ASN A 653 8.70 0.76 32.51
C ASN A 653 8.14 2.20 32.49
N THR A 654 9.01 3.20 32.71
CA THR A 654 8.59 4.61 32.66
C THR A 654 8.25 5.00 31.23
N ALA A 655 9.06 4.57 30.26
CA ALA A 655 8.84 4.81 28.84
C ALA A 655 7.51 4.22 28.35
N GLU A 656 7.11 3.04 28.85
CA GLU A 656 5.81 2.43 28.52
C GLU A 656 4.63 3.31 28.97
N TRP A 657 4.62 3.76 30.23
CA TRP A 657 3.55 4.61 30.74
C TRP A 657 3.52 5.99 30.07
N LEU A 658 4.69 6.57 29.77
CA LEU A 658 4.78 7.81 28.99
C LEU A 658 4.28 7.61 27.56
N GLY A 659 4.64 6.50 26.91
CA GLY A 659 4.17 6.13 25.58
C GLY A 659 2.65 6.02 25.54
N LEU A 660 2.05 5.32 26.51
CA LEU A 660 0.59 5.22 26.66
C LEU A 660 -0.05 6.60 26.83
N GLY A 661 0.50 7.44 27.72
CA GLY A 661 0.01 8.80 27.95
C GLY A 661 0.02 9.65 26.69
N VAL A 662 1.14 9.65 25.95
CA VAL A 662 1.29 10.37 24.67
C VAL A 662 0.32 9.83 23.61
N PHE A 663 0.11 8.51 23.58
CA PHE A 663 -0.83 7.90 22.62
C PHE A 663 -2.28 8.31 22.90
N ILE A 664 -2.71 8.31 24.17
CA ILE A 664 -4.06 8.79 24.56
C ILE A 664 -4.23 10.27 24.21
N LEU A 665 -3.22 11.10 24.48
CA LEU A 665 -3.23 12.52 24.12
C LEU A 665 -3.29 12.73 22.60
N THR A 666 -2.59 11.89 21.84
CA THR A 666 -2.66 11.88 20.37
C THR A 666 -4.08 11.60 19.88
N ILE A 667 -4.75 10.59 20.43
CA ILE A 667 -6.14 10.27 20.07
C ILE A 667 -7.06 11.46 20.39
N ALA A 668 -6.95 12.01 21.60
CA ALA A 668 -7.77 13.15 22.02
C ALA A 668 -7.53 14.38 21.14
N TYR A 669 -6.27 14.67 20.80
CA TYR A 669 -5.90 15.76 19.91
C TYR A 669 -6.46 15.55 18.50
N PHE A 670 -6.32 14.34 17.95
CA PHE A 670 -6.80 14.04 16.60
C PHE A 670 -8.33 14.12 16.52
N VAL A 671 -9.06 13.57 17.50
CA VAL A 671 -10.52 13.75 17.60
C VAL A 671 -10.88 15.23 17.66
N ASN A 672 -10.24 16.01 18.53
CA ASN A 672 -10.51 17.44 18.65
C ASN A 672 -10.18 18.21 17.35
N LEU A 673 -9.14 17.81 16.63
CA LEU A 673 -8.76 18.41 15.36
C LEU A 673 -9.86 18.23 14.31
N VAL A 674 -10.41 17.02 14.18
CA VAL A 674 -11.52 16.75 13.26
C VAL A 674 -12.79 17.49 13.70
N LEU A 675 -13.12 17.45 14.99
CA LEU A 675 -14.32 18.09 15.51
C LEU A 675 -14.23 19.62 15.46
N SER A 676 -13.08 20.23 15.66
CA SER A 676 -12.91 21.70 15.64
C SER A 676 -12.94 22.31 14.23
N THR A 677 -13.15 21.50 13.19
CA THR A 677 -13.23 21.97 11.80
C THR A 677 -14.37 22.99 11.63
N LYS A 678 -14.00 24.15 11.10
CA LYS A 678 -14.95 25.21 10.77
C LYS A 678 -15.63 24.86 9.44
N PHE A 679 -16.96 24.88 9.43
CA PHE A 679 -17.75 24.67 8.22
C PHE A 679 -17.62 25.89 7.32
N ASN A 680 -17.09 25.68 6.13
CA ASN A 680 -17.02 26.68 5.08
C ASN A 680 -18.23 26.51 4.15
N ARG A 681 -19.28 27.31 4.40
CA ARG A 681 -20.52 27.24 3.64
C ARG A 681 -20.36 27.70 2.19
N GLU A 682 -19.49 28.68 1.94
CA GLU A 682 -19.26 29.21 0.60
C GLU A 682 -18.64 28.16 -0.30
N GLU A 683 -17.61 27.48 0.22
CA GLU A 683 -16.98 26.34 -0.45
C GLU A 683 -17.97 25.21 -0.72
N ALA A 684 -18.81 24.85 0.25
CA ALA A 684 -19.82 23.82 0.07
C ALA A 684 -20.82 24.15 -1.07
N LEU A 685 -21.26 25.41 -1.14
CA LEU A 685 -22.16 25.89 -2.20
C LEU A 685 -21.47 26.01 -3.57
N GLU A 686 -20.16 26.19 -3.59
CA GLU A 686 -19.37 26.21 -4.82
C GLU A 686 -19.16 24.79 -5.35
N ILE A 687 -18.81 23.83 -4.49
CA ILE A 687 -18.71 22.41 -4.84
C ILE A 687 -20.04 21.89 -5.38
N GLN A 688 -21.16 22.22 -4.72
CA GLN A 688 -22.49 21.83 -5.19
C GLN A 688 -22.78 22.38 -6.58
N ARG A 689 -22.42 23.63 -6.87
CA ARG A 689 -22.59 24.25 -8.19
C ARG A 689 -21.71 23.58 -9.26
N ILE A 690 -20.46 23.25 -8.95
CA ILE A 690 -19.55 22.55 -9.87
C ILE A 690 -20.14 21.17 -10.24
N ASN A 691 -20.65 20.45 -9.25
CA ASN A 691 -21.26 19.13 -9.49
C ASN A 691 -22.55 19.24 -10.33
N GLU A 692 -23.36 20.29 -10.11
CA GLU A 692 -24.56 20.56 -10.93
C GLU A 692 -24.22 20.97 -12.38
N GLU A 693 -23.09 21.64 -12.61
CA GLU A 693 -22.59 21.98 -13.95
C GLU A 693 -21.99 20.76 -14.68
N GLU A 694 -21.38 19.80 -13.97
CA GLU A 694 -20.87 18.54 -14.56
C GLU A 694 -21.97 17.55 -14.96
N HIS A 695 -23.17 17.64 -14.37
CA HIS A 695 -24.32 16.77 -14.65
C HIS A 695 -25.31 17.33 -15.68
N LYS A 696 -25.09 18.55 -16.18
CA LYS A 696 -25.84 19.16 -17.28
C LYS A 696 -25.06 19.05 -18.58
#